data_AF-A0AAP4BBB8-F1
#
_entry.id   AF-A0AAP4BBB8-F1
#
_cell.length_a   1.000
_cell.length_b   1.000
_cell.length_c   1.000
_cell.angle_alpha   90.00
_cell.angle_beta   90.00
_cell.angle_gamma   90.00
#
_symmetry.space_group_name_H-M   'P 1'
#
loop_
_entity.id
_entity.type
_entity.pdbx_description
1 polymer ?
#
loop_
_entity_poly.entity_id
_entity_poly.type
_entity_poly.pdbx_seq_one_letter_code
_entity_poly.pdbx_strand_id
1 'polypeptide(L)'
;MIRKIKLDKIPPYIGCAQVIEPKKVNFIFGLNGSGKTTISRFLRCHNNPEYHDCMLEWSGNPLSCSVYNRDFVQDNFSESSIPGIFTLGEENIETQRRIDALNGEISALQERKKSLKETIDGSDSALGLKQKLTSLENSYNDKFWSVKQRLDHDDSPLKLAISGVRGNKETFKTTLLAQNTKNQAELQPKDELETLCSQLFGTVVERVDSIPTVSFERLLAQESSDILQKVIVGKEDVDIAGLIKKLGNDTWFRQGVSYIEHSEGKCPFCQRELEASFSEKVAEYFDETYLREIQAITDLQNSYNRESNTVISQVSALLVNPTEFLGKPDLEAALQQLRAIIETNSARIKAKKESPNIVIHLETVNEVASAIGDIISKANCAIATHNTRIANIRNERAALTNKVWRYILNELASDIEAYLSEKNGLNTSLVAADGEMGCIERSITEKTAERRQYEQQLTSVVPTANGINELLRNYGFTGFSLKVDDSQHNYQFIRESGEPAFESLSEGERNFVTFLYFMYSLKGNIDASGHNDDKVVVVDDPVSSLDNDVLFLVSSLLRDLFAGIYAGSAAIKQIFILSHNLYFFKEVSYDKGLKKSMTGYWMIRKSSNVSEIIAYITNPISSTYEMLWDEIRNASIAPENHNTAVLANTMRRILEHYFKLLGGMDLNTFHLQFPDGERQVFKSLISWSNSGSHSAFDDFSATPNMFDVEKHLMVFKELFSKAGHTAHYNMMMRINTEEETNG
;
A
#
# COMPACT_ATOMS: atom_id res chain seq x y z
N MET A 1 -22.34 6.21 -8.34
CA MET A 1 -23.15 5.04 -8.77
C MET A 1 -22.22 3.96 -9.30
N ILE A 2 -22.66 2.71 -9.31
CA ILE A 2 -21.88 1.60 -9.87
C ILE A 2 -21.90 1.73 -11.41
N ARG A 3 -20.72 1.70 -12.01
CA ARG A 3 -20.49 1.76 -13.46
C ARG A 3 -20.33 0.37 -14.05
N LYS A 4 -19.70 -0.54 -13.31
CA LYS A 4 -19.41 -1.90 -13.77
C LYS A 4 -19.39 -2.88 -12.61
N ILE A 5 -19.99 -4.04 -12.82
CA ILE A 5 -19.97 -5.20 -11.93
C ILE A 5 -19.28 -6.32 -12.69
N LYS A 6 -18.17 -6.85 -12.16
CA LYS A 6 -17.49 -8.03 -12.69
C LYS A 6 -17.63 -9.18 -11.68
N LEU A 7 -18.17 -10.30 -12.11
CA LEU A 7 -18.30 -11.55 -11.35
C LEU A 7 -17.41 -12.60 -11.97
N ASP A 8 -16.49 -13.16 -11.20
CA ASP A 8 -15.48 -14.09 -11.70
C ASP A 8 -15.19 -15.14 -10.62
N LYS A 9 -15.02 -16.40 -11.04
CA LYS A 9 -14.68 -17.56 -10.19
C LYS A 9 -15.52 -17.76 -8.92
N ILE A 10 -16.75 -17.26 -8.90
CA ILE A 10 -17.68 -17.42 -7.77
C ILE A 10 -18.90 -18.23 -8.20
N PRO A 11 -19.29 -19.32 -7.51
CA PRO A 11 -20.48 -20.08 -7.89
C PRO A 11 -21.76 -19.22 -7.93
N PRO A 12 -22.59 -19.30 -9.00
CA PRO A 12 -22.48 -20.18 -10.18
C PRO A 12 -21.72 -19.59 -11.39
N TYR A 13 -21.05 -18.45 -11.25
CA TYR A 13 -20.21 -17.76 -12.23
C TYR A 13 -18.75 -18.29 -12.24
N ILE A 14 -18.58 -19.58 -12.53
CA ILE A 14 -17.27 -20.29 -12.50
C ILE A 14 -16.62 -20.37 -13.90
N GLY A 15 -17.35 -20.01 -14.96
CA GLY A 15 -16.85 -20.00 -16.34
C GLY A 15 -16.04 -18.74 -16.66
N CYS A 16 -16.38 -18.08 -17.76
CA CYS A 16 -15.81 -16.78 -18.09
C CYS A 16 -16.31 -15.69 -17.13
N ALA A 17 -15.49 -14.67 -16.89
CA ALA A 17 -15.88 -13.50 -16.12
C ALA A 17 -17.13 -12.83 -16.73
N GLN A 18 -18.17 -12.64 -15.92
CA GLN A 18 -19.42 -12.02 -16.32
C GLN A 18 -19.39 -10.54 -15.96
N VAL A 19 -19.86 -9.69 -16.90
CA VAL A 19 -19.81 -8.24 -16.74
C VAL A 19 -21.19 -7.64 -16.92
N ILE A 20 -21.59 -6.78 -15.98
CA ILE A 20 -22.78 -5.93 -16.06
C ILE A 20 -22.32 -4.48 -16.08
N GLU A 21 -22.80 -3.71 -17.06
CA GLU A 21 -22.61 -2.25 -17.13
C GLU A 21 -23.94 -1.56 -16.78
N PRO A 22 -24.25 -1.41 -15.49
CA PRO A 22 -25.56 -0.97 -15.06
C PRO A 22 -25.86 0.50 -15.41
N LYS A 23 -27.15 0.78 -15.57
CA LYS A 23 -27.75 2.12 -15.69
C LYS A 23 -28.33 2.54 -14.34
N LYS A 24 -29.20 3.55 -14.32
CA LYS A 24 -29.84 4.01 -13.06
C LYS A 24 -30.88 3.01 -12.56
N VAL A 25 -31.69 2.44 -13.45
CA VAL A 25 -32.68 1.41 -13.13
C VAL A 25 -32.31 0.13 -13.89
N ASN A 26 -32.19 -0.99 -13.19
CA ASN A 26 -31.65 -2.22 -13.77
C ASN A 26 -32.56 -3.40 -13.47
N PHE A 27 -33.02 -4.08 -14.52
CA PHE A 27 -33.85 -5.27 -14.40
C PHE A 27 -33.05 -6.51 -14.79
N ILE A 28 -32.96 -7.50 -13.89
CA ILE A 28 -32.22 -8.73 -14.11
C ILE A 28 -33.16 -9.93 -13.90
N PHE A 29 -33.48 -10.64 -14.96
CA PHE A 29 -34.31 -11.84 -14.89
C PHE A 29 -33.45 -13.09 -14.77
N GLY A 30 -33.87 -14.08 -14.00
CA GLY A 30 -33.19 -15.37 -13.95
C GLY A 30 -33.99 -16.42 -13.19
N LEU A 31 -33.98 -17.65 -13.69
CA LEU A 31 -34.67 -18.78 -13.05
C LEU A 31 -34.13 -19.06 -11.63
N ASN A 32 -34.84 -19.87 -10.85
CA ASN A 32 -34.39 -20.27 -9.53
C ASN A 32 -33.04 -21.00 -9.59
N GLY A 33 -32.12 -20.64 -8.68
CA GLY A 33 -30.77 -21.20 -8.65
C GLY A 33 -29.82 -20.72 -9.77
N SER A 34 -30.17 -19.66 -10.50
CA SER A 34 -29.34 -19.06 -11.58
C SER A 34 -28.22 -18.14 -11.10
N GLY A 35 -28.19 -17.73 -9.83
CA GLY A 35 -27.14 -16.84 -9.29
C GLY A 35 -27.55 -15.42 -8.96
N LYS A 36 -28.84 -15.05 -9.10
CA LYS A 36 -29.40 -13.74 -8.66
C LYS A 36 -28.95 -13.35 -7.24
N THR A 37 -29.10 -14.27 -6.29
CA THR A 37 -28.71 -14.04 -4.90
C THR A 37 -27.21 -13.91 -4.69
N THR A 38 -26.38 -14.50 -5.56
CA THR A 38 -24.94 -14.25 -5.54
C THR A 38 -24.64 -12.80 -5.92
N ILE A 39 -25.36 -12.22 -6.90
CA ILE A 39 -25.24 -10.81 -7.26
C ILE A 39 -25.67 -9.91 -6.09
N SER A 40 -26.83 -10.20 -5.48
CA SER A 40 -27.36 -9.37 -4.39
C SER A 40 -26.44 -9.39 -3.16
N ARG A 41 -25.89 -10.55 -2.80
CA ARG A 41 -24.91 -10.69 -1.71
C ARG A 41 -23.57 -10.02 -2.00
N PHE A 42 -23.07 -10.14 -3.23
CA PHE A 42 -21.86 -9.42 -3.63
C PHE A 42 -22.02 -7.91 -3.48
N LEU A 43 -23.16 -7.36 -3.94
CA LEU A 43 -23.43 -5.93 -3.81
C LEU A 43 -23.59 -5.49 -2.35
N ARG A 44 -24.11 -6.36 -1.48
CA ARG A 44 -24.21 -6.11 -0.03
C ARG A 44 -22.85 -6.07 0.66
N CYS A 45 -21.98 -7.04 0.36
CA CYS A 45 -20.74 -7.29 1.09
C CYS A 45 -19.54 -7.49 0.15
N HIS A 46 -19.28 -6.53 -0.75
CA HIS A 46 -18.24 -6.66 -1.78
C HIS A 46 -16.80 -6.80 -1.25
N ASN A 47 -16.56 -6.50 0.02
CA ASN A 47 -15.26 -6.65 0.69
C ASN A 47 -15.04 -8.04 1.32
N ASN A 48 -16.04 -8.93 1.29
CA ASN A 48 -15.88 -10.27 1.85
C ASN A 48 -14.83 -11.06 1.03
N PRO A 49 -13.85 -11.75 1.67
CA PRO A 49 -12.83 -12.56 1.00
C PRO A 49 -13.34 -13.54 -0.06
N GLU A 50 -14.59 -14.00 0.06
CA GLU A 50 -15.23 -14.88 -0.93
C GLU A 50 -15.37 -14.24 -2.33
N TYR A 51 -15.31 -12.90 -2.44
CA TYR A 51 -15.46 -12.15 -3.69
C TYR A 51 -14.14 -11.56 -4.23
N HIS A 52 -12.97 -12.07 -3.82
CA HIS A 52 -11.66 -11.49 -4.19
C HIS A 52 -11.38 -11.41 -5.71
N ASP A 53 -11.98 -12.31 -6.52
CA ASP A 53 -11.89 -12.28 -7.98
C ASP A 53 -12.96 -11.37 -8.64
N CYS A 54 -13.92 -10.87 -7.86
CA CYS A 54 -14.98 -9.97 -8.33
C CYS A 54 -14.56 -8.49 -8.17
N MET A 55 -15.18 -7.60 -8.95
CA MET A 55 -14.83 -6.18 -8.96
C MET A 55 -16.05 -5.27 -9.13
N LEU A 56 -16.05 -4.14 -8.42
CA LEU A 56 -16.98 -3.03 -8.61
C LEU A 56 -16.23 -1.77 -9.04
N GLU A 57 -16.67 -1.14 -10.12
CA GLU A 57 -16.19 0.18 -10.54
C GLU A 57 -17.26 1.23 -10.25
N TRP A 58 -16.88 2.34 -9.60
CA TRP A 58 -17.79 3.42 -9.20
C TRP A 58 -17.52 4.69 -10.01
N SER A 59 -18.57 5.42 -10.37
CA SER A 59 -18.47 6.79 -10.86
C SER A 59 -18.44 7.75 -9.65
N GLY A 60 -17.27 7.93 -9.04
CA GLY A 60 -17.07 8.73 -7.83
C GLY A 60 -16.91 7.88 -6.56
N ASN A 61 -17.24 8.46 -5.41
CA ASN A 61 -17.10 7.76 -4.12
C ASN A 61 -18.05 6.55 -4.03
N PRO A 62 -17.61 5.43 -3.42
CA PRO A 62 -18.48 4.29 -3.14
C PRO A 62 -19.70 4.71 -2.32
N LEU A 63 -20.87 4.20 -2.69
CA LEU A 63 -22.13 4.43 -1.96
C LEU A 63 -22.49 3.20 -1.15
N SER A 64 -23.31 3.37 -0.11
CA SER A 64 -23.88 2.25 0.63
C SER A 64 -24.86 1.45 -0.24
N CYS A 65 -24.88 0.13 -0.07
CA CYS A 65 -25.79 -0.77 -0.80
C CYS A 65 -26.85 -1.34 0.15
N SER A 66 -28.11 -0.92 -0.02
CA SER A 66 -29.26 -1.48 0.70
C SER A 66 -29.85 -2.65 -0.10
N VAL A 67 -29.75 -3.86 0.44
CA VAL A 67 -30.13 -5.09 -0.27
C VAL A 67 -31.30 -5.79 0.42
N TYR A 68 -32.41 -5.96 -0.29
CA TYR A 68 -33.51 -6.84 0.10
C TYR A 68 -33.29 -8.23 -0.49
N ASN A 69 -33.04 -9.20 0.37
CA ASN A 69 -32.94 -10.61 0.03
C ASN A 69 -33.29 -11.45 1.28
N ARG A 70 -33.18 -12.78 1.19
CA ARG A 70 -33.43 -13.66 2.35
C ARG A 70 -32.55 -13.35 3.56
N ASP A 71 -31.32 -12.90 3.35
CA ASP A 71 -30.42 -12.55 4.45
C ASP A 71 -30.93 -11.31 5.19
N PHE A 72 -31.44 -10.29 4.48
CA PHE A 72 -32.08 -9.12 5.10
C PHE A 72 -33.27 -9.51 5.99
N VAL A 73 -34.13 -10.41 5.50
CA VAL A 73 -35.27 -10.92 6.27
C VAL A 73 -34.79 -11.65 7.53
N GLN A 74 -33.77 -12.49 7.41
CA GLN A 74 -33.21 -13.22 8.56
C GLN A 74 -32.57 -12.28 9.59
N ASP A 75 -31.83 -11.27 9.13
CA ASP A 75 -31.08 -10.36 10.00
C ASP A 75 -32.01 -9.41 10.77
N ASN A 76 -33.14 -9.00 10.18
CA ASN A 76 -34.05 -8.01 10.78
C ASN A 76 -35.29 -8.63 11.43
N PHE A 77 -35.64 -9.88 11.10
CA PHE A 77 -36.87 -10.56 11.55
C PHE A 77 -36.55 -11.97 12.09
N SER A 78 -35.52 -12.09 12.93
CA SER A 78 -35.20 -13.33 13.66
C SER A 78 -35.77 -13.37 15.09
N GLU A 79 -36.13 -12.21 15.64
CA GLU A 79 -36.68 -12.04 16.99
C GLU A 79 -38.14 -11.57 16.95
N SER A 80 -38.84 -11.64 18.09
CA SER A 80 -40.24 -11.22 18.24
C SER A 80 -40.44 -9.69 18.19
N SER A 81 -39.36 -8.92 18.38
CA SER A 81 -39.30 -7.48 18.17
C SER A 81 -38.35 -7.15 17.03
N ILE A 82 -38.74 -6.17 16.20
CA ILE A 82 -37.90 -5.67 15.09
C ILE A 82 -37.42 -4.24 15.40
N PRO A 83 -36.22 -3.84 14.95
CA PRO A 83 -35.74 -2.48 15.16
C PRO A 83 -36.70 -1.44 14.59
N GLY A 84 -36.86 -0.32 15.31
CA GLY A 84 -37.63 0.82 14.84
C GLY A 84 -36.92 1.53 13.69
N ILE A 85 -37.68 1.98 12.70
CA ILE A 85 -37.17 2.83 11.62
C ILE A 85 -37.51 4.28 11.96
N PHE A 86 -36.48 5.04 12.31
CA PHE A 86 -36.53 6.46 12.56
C PHE A 86 -36.68 7.20 11.23
N THR A 87 -37.86 7.79 11.04
CA THR A 87 -38.15 8.70 9.93
C THR A 87 -38.34 10.11 10.46
N LEU A 88 -37.99 11.11 9.63
CA LEU A 88 -38.32 12.51 9.91
C LEU A 88 -39.85 12.63 9.96
N GLY A 89 -40.40 12.95 11.12
CA GLY A 89 -41.83 13.24 11.26
C GLY A 89 -42.16 14.59 10.63
N GLU A 90 -43.36 14.74 10.07
CA GLU A 90 -43.84 16.00 9.47
C GLU A 90 -44.05 17.14 10.49
N GLU A 91 -43.88 16.88 11.79
CA GLU A 91 -44.39 17.75 12.85
C GLU A 91 -43.49 18.94 13.27
N ASN A 92 -42.29 19.13 12.70
CA ASN A 92 -41.42 20.27 13.08
C ASN A 92 -40.79 21.03 11.90
N ILE A 93 -41.62 21.82 11.20
CA ILE A 93 -41.26 22.70 10.07
C ILE A 93 -40.07 23.62 10.40
N GLU A 94 -39.94 24.07 11.65
CA GLU A 94 -38.88 24.97 12.08
C GLU A 94 -37.51 24.29 12.12
N THR A 95 -37.45 23.07 12.66
CA THR A 95 -36.24 22.24 12.65
C THR A 95 -35.85 21.83 11.23
N GLN A 96 -36.82 21.52 10.35
CA GLN A 96 -36.55 21.20 8.94
C GLN A 96 -35.92 22.39 8.19
N ARG A 97 -36.46 23.60 8.36
CA ARG A 97 -35.87 24.82 7.77
C ARG A 97 -34.43 25.04 8.23
N ARG A 98 -34.11 24.69 9.48
CA ARG A 98 -32.75 24.82 10.02
C ARG A 98 -31.79 23.82 9.38
N ILE A 99 -32.22 22.58 9.14
CA ILE A 99 -31.43 21.56 8.43
C ILE A 99 -31.17 22.00 6.99
N ASP A 100 -32.19 22.52 6.29
CA ASP A 100 -32.03 23.00 4.91
C ASP A 100 -31.04 24.17 4.82
N ALA A 101 -31.09 25.11 5.77
CA ALA A 101 -30.12 26.20 5.87
C ALA A 101 -28.69 25.69 6.11
N LEU A 102 -28.50 24.75 7.04
CA LEU A 102 -27.20 24.15 7.33
C LEU A 102 -26.65 23.37 6.12
N ASN A 103 -27.49 22.67 5.36
CA ASN A 103 -27.08 22.01 4.13
C ASN A 103 -26.59 23.02 3.09
N GLY A 104 -27.30 24.15 2.91
CA GLY A 104 -26.87 25.23 2.03
C GLY A 104 -25.50 25.82 2.44
N GLU A 105 -25.29 26.04 3.73
CA GLU A 105 -24.01 26.53 4.28
C GLU A 105 -22.87 25.52 4.07
N ILE A 106 -23.10 24.23 4.33
CA ILE A 106 -22.12 23.16 4.10
C ILE A 106 -21.76 23.06 2.62
N SER A 107 -22.74 23.09 1.72
CA SER A 107 -22.49 23.06 0.27
C SER A 107 -21.66 24.26 -0.19
N ALA A 108 -21.96 25.47 0.29
CA ALA A 108 -21.18 26.66 -0.03
C ALA A 108 -19.71 26.56 0.46
N LEU A 109 -19.50 26.01 1.67
CA LEU A 109 -18.16 25.76 2.21
C LEU A 109 -17.41 24.68 1.42
N GLN A 110 -18.10 23.64 0.94
CA GLN A 110 -17.50 22.59 0.10
C GLN A 110 -17.06 23.11 -1.27
N GLU A 111 -17.84 23.99 -1.90
CA GLU A 111 -17.42 24.65 -3.14
C GLU A 111 -16.20 25.56 -2.92
N ARG A 112 -16.19 26.34 -1.83
CA ARG A 112 -15.03 27.18 -1.48
C ARG A 112 -13.79 26.34 -1.17
N LYS A 113 -13.95 25.20 -0.49
CA LYS A 113 -12.88 24.22 -0.25
C LYS A 113 -12.28 23.74 -1.57
N LYS A 114 -13.13 23.40 -2.54
CA LYS A 114 -12.72 22.94 -3.87
C LYS A 114 -11.93 24.02 -4.61
N SER A 115 -12.42 25.25 -4.68
CA SER A 115 -11.71 26.35 -5.35
C SER A 115 -10.35 26.67 -4.72
N LEU A 116 -10.27 26.59 -3.39
CA LEU A 116 -9.02 26.82 -2.66
C LEU A 116 -8.01 25.69 -2.91
N LYS A 117 -8.50 24.45 -3.02
CA LYS A 117 -7.66 23.29 -3.35
C LYS A 117 -7.08 23.39 -4.76
N GLU A 118 -7.88 23.82 -5.73
CA GLU A 118 -7.42 24.11 -7.09
C GLU A 118 -6.36 25.23 -7.10
N THR A 119 -6.45 26.21 -6.19
CA THR A 119 -5.42 27.26 -6.06
C THR A 119 -4.09 26.70 -5.54
N ILE A 120 -4.14 25.77 -4.59
CA ILE A 120 -2.94 25.19 -3.96
C ILE A 120 -2.27 24.15 -4.88
N ASP A 121 -3.06 23.19 -5.37
CA ASP A 121 -2.58 22.01 -6.11
C ASP A 121 -2.55 22.24 -7.63
N GLY A 122 -3.38 23.17 -8.14
CA GLY A 122 -3.53 23.47 -9.56
C GLY A 122 -4.81 22.86 -10.16
N SER A 123 -5.07 23.21 -11.41
CA SER A 123 -6.09 22.62 -12.27
C SER A 123 -5.46 22.17 -13.59
N ASP A 124 -6.24 21.50 -14.45
CA ASP A 124 -5.79 21.13 -15.80
C ASP A 124 -5.37 22.35 -16.65
N SER A 125 -5.82 23.56 -16.29
CA SER A 125 -5.58 24.81 -17.01
C SER A 125 -4.60 25.77 -16.34
N ALA A 126 -4.25 25.56 -15.06
CA ALA A 126 -3.44 26.50 -14.29
C ALA A 126 -2.53 25.80 -13.25
N LEU A 127 -1.28 26.24 -13.19
CA LEU A 127 -0.31 25.75 -12.20
C LEU A 127 -0.71 26.19 -10.78
N GLY A 128 -0.74 25.24 -9.84
CA GLY A 128 -0.98 25.49 -8.43
C GLY A 128 0.20 26.21 -7.75
N LEU A 129 -0.03 26.79 -6.57
CA LEU A 129 1.02 27.42 -5.77
C LEU A 129 2.21 26.49 -5.50
N LYS A 130 1.96 25.21 -5.21
CA LYS A 130 3.03 24.21 -5.00
C LYS A 130 3.89 24.00 -6.25
N GLN A 131 3.24 23.90 -7.41
CA GLN A 131 3.93 23.72 -8.69
C GLN A 131 4.72 24.98 -9.07
N LYS A 132 4.15 26.17 -8.85
CA LYS A 132 4.85 27.47 -9.05
C LYS A 132 6.11 27.55 -8.19
N LEU A 133 6.05 27.11 -6.93
CA LEU A 133 7.21 27.06 -6.06
C LEU A 133 8.29 26.10 -6.60
N THR A 134 7.91 24.90 -7.04
CA THR A 134 8.85 23.94 -7.66
C THR A 134 9.47 24.49 -8.95
N SER A 135 8.69 25.15 -9.80
CA SER A 135 9.19 25.80 -11.02
C SER A 135 10.16 26.93 -10.71
N LEU A 136 9.88 27.74 -9.68
CA LEU A 136 10.76 28.79 -9.19
C LEU A 136 12.09 28.19 -8.68
N GLU A 137 12.02 27.14 -7.85
CA GLU A 137 13.18 26.43 -7.32
C GLU A 137 14.10 25.92 -8.43
N ASN A 138 13.52 25.30 -9.46
CA ASN A 138 14.25 24.77 -10.62
C ASN A 138 14.87 25.87 -11.48
N SER A 139 14.11 26.93 -11.80
CA SER A 139 14.60 28.05 -12.61
C SER A 139 15.80 28.74 -11.96
N TYR A 140 15.71 29.03 -10.65
CA TYR A 140 16.81 29.66 -9.93
C TYR A 140 17.97 28.69 -9.62
N ASN A 141 17.72 27.39 -9.49
CA ASN A 141 18.80 26.38 -9.48
C ASN A 141 19.67 26.49 -10.74
N ASP A 142 19.04 26.57 -11.91
CA ASP A 142 19.76 26.73 -13.18
C ASP A 142 20.45 28.09 -13.28
N LYS A 143 19.77 29.16 -12.86
CA LYS A 143 20.32 30.52 -12.87
C LYS A 143 21.57 30.65 -12.00
N PHE A 144 21.53 30.15 -10.76
CA PHE A 144 22.71 30.14 -9.87
C PHE A 144 23.82 29.24 -10.41
N TRP A 145 23.46 28.09 -10.99
CA TRP A 145 24.45 27.19 -11.59
C TRP A 145 25.15 27.77 -12.82
N SER A 146 24.54 28.74 -13.51
CA SER A 146 25.14 29.40 -14.67
C SER A 146 26.49 30.08 -14.36
N VAL A 147 26.71 30.56 -13.12
CA VAL A 147 28.01 31.11 -12.70
C VAL A 147 29.10 30.04 -12.74
N LYS A 148 28.80 28.85 -12.22
CA LYS A 148 29.73 27.71 -12.29
C LYS A 148 30.01 27.34 -13.74
N GLN A 149 28.98 27.34 -14.60
CA GLN A 149 29.16 27.06 -16.04
C GLN A 149 30.05 28.12 -16.72
N ARG A 150 29.89 29.41 -16.39
CA ARG A 150 30.78 30.49 -16.86
C ARG A 150 32.22 30.27 -16.40
N LEU A 151 32.44 29.98 -15.12
CA LEU A 151 33.77 29.71 -14.57
C LEU A 151 34.45 28.48 -15.21
N ASP A 152 33.67 27.45 -15.56
CA ASP A 152 34.17 26.28 -16.28
C ASP A 152 34.52 26.61 -17.74
N HIS A 153 33.67 27.39 -18.42
CA HIS A 153 33.88 27.82 -19.79
C HIS A 153 35.13 28.73 -19.93
N ASP A 154 35.32 29.64 -18.98
CA ASP A 154 36.44 30.58 -18.95
C ASP A 154 37.77 29.95 -18.46
N ASP A 155 37.76 28.64 -18.16
CA ASP A 155 38.87 27.90 -17.51
C ASP A 155 39.42 28.59 -16.24
N SER A 156 38.57 29.32 -15.53
CA SER A 156 38.96 30.21 -14.44
C SER A 156 39.58 29.44 -13.25
N PRO A 157 40.74 29.86 -12.71
CA PRO A 157 41.34 29.28 -11.50
C PRO A 157 40.43 29.32 -10.27
N LEU A 158 39.42 30.21 -10.24
CA LEU A 158 38.43 30.28 -9.16
C LEU A 158 37.67 28.97 -8.96
N LYS A 159 37.55 28.12 -10.00
CA LYS A 159 36.92 26.80 -9.91
C LYS A 159 37.57 25.86 -8.90
N LEU A 160 38.84 26.09 -8.56
CA LEU A 160 39.59 25.31 -7.56
C LEU A 160 39.07 25.57 -6.15
N ALA A 161 38.77 26.83 -5.84
CA ALA A 161 38.30 27.28 -4.54
C ALA A 161 36.87 26.79 -4.21
N ILE A 162 36.06 26.46 -5.22
CA ILE A 162 34.68 25.96 -5.09
C ILE A 162 34.52 24.48 -5.49
N SER A 163 35.62 23.74 -5.64
CA SER A 163 35.65 22.33 -6.10
C SER A 163 34.68 21.40 -5.36
N GLY A 164 34.52 21.57 -4.05
CA GLY A 164 33.65 20.73 -3.21
C GLY A 164 32.15 20.81 -3.48
N VAL A 165 31.67 21.79 -4.25
CA VAL A 165 30.23 21.99 -4.54
C VAL A 165 29.89 21.92 -6.03
N ARG A 166 30.88 21.60 -6.89
CA ARG A 166 30.74 21.61 -8.36
C ARG A 166 30.07 20.35 -8.94
N GLY A 167 29.71 19.37 -8.11
CA GLY A 167 29.09 18.11 -8.54
C GLY A 167 27.56 18.11 -8.54
N ASN A 168 26.91 19.04 -7.84
CA ASN A 168 25.45 19.05 -7.67
C ASN A 168 24.90 20.49 -7.60
N LYS A 169 23.88 20.79 -8.42
CA LYS A 169 23.22 22.10 -8.50
C LYS A 169 22.58 22.54 -7.18
N GLU A 170 21.93 21.61 -6.50
CA GLU A 170 21.23 21.85 -5.24
C GLU A 170 22.21 22.10 -4.08
N THR A 171 23.31 21.34 -4.03
CA THR A 171 24.40 21.58 -3.06
C THR A 171 25.03 22.95 -3.27
N PHE A 172 25.21 23.36 -4.53
CA PHE A 172 25.74 24.69 -4.87
C PHE A 172 24.80 25.81 -4.43
N LYS A 173 23.51 25.73 -4.77
CA LYS A 173 22.51 26.71 -4.32
C LYS A 173 22.43 26.79 -2.79
N THR A 174 22.39 25.65 -2.11
CA THR A 174 22.32 25.61 -0.65
C THR A 174 23.53 26.29 -0.02
N THR A 175 24.73 26.01 -0.56
CA THR A 175 25.97 26.63 -0.11
C THR A 175 25.98 28.13 -0.42
N LEU A 176 25.55 28.54 -1.62
CA LEU A 176 25.43 29.95 -2.03
C LEU A 176 24.54 30.73 -1.06
N LEU A 177 23.34 30.24 -0.75
CA LEU A 177 22.41 30.89 0.17
C LEU A 177 22.96 30.94 1.61
N ALA A 178 23.62 29.87 2.05
CA ALA A 178 24.29 29.86 3.36
C ALA A 178 25.44 30.88 3.43
N GLN A 179 26.23 31.00 2.35
CA GLN A 179 27.28 32.01 2.24
C GLN A 179 26.69 33.42 2.19
N ASN A 180 25.56 33.64 1.51
CA ASN A 180 24.89 34.94 1.47
C ASN A 180 24.56 35.50 2.87
N THR A 181 24.25 34.62 3.83
CA THR A 181 23.93 35.02 5.21
C THR A 181 25.15 35.13 6.12
N LYS A 182 26.22 34.36 5.88
CA LYS A 182 27.37 34.23 6.81
C LYS A 182 28.66 34.90 6.32
N ASN A 183 28.81 35.11 5.02
CA ASN A 183 30.08 35.53 4.44
C ASN A 183 30.33 37.03 4.71
N GLN A 184 31.42 37.33 5.41
CA GLN A 184 31.87 38.68 5.75
C GLN A 184 33.21 39.02 5.08
N ALA A 185 33.62 38.24 4.07
CA ALA A 185 34.89 38.50 3.39
C ALA A 185 34.82 39.79 2.58
N GLU A 186 35.98 40.43 2.41
CA GLU A 186 36.13 41.61 1.56
C GLU A 186 36.02 41.22 0.08
N LEU A 187 35.34 42.04 -0.71
CA LEU A 187 35.23 41.85 -2.16
C LEU A 187 36.56 42.21 -2.81
N GLN A 188 37.09 41.31 -3.65
CA GLN A 188 38.31 41.54 -4.40
C GLN A 188 38.08 41.39 -5.91
N PRO A 189 38.90 42.03 -6.76
CA PRO A 189 38.85 41.87 -8.20
C PRO A 189 39.07 40.42 -8.63
N LYS A 190 38.40 40.01 -9.72
CA LYS A 190 38.49 38.65 -10.29
C LYS A 190 39.95 38.25 -10.59
N ASP A 191 40.71 39.12 -11.24
CA ASP A 191 42.07 38.86 -11.68
C ASP A 191 43.04 38.59 -10.51
N GLU A 192 42.87 39.30 -9.39
CA GLU A 192 43.66 39.10 -8.17
C GLU A 192 43.34 37.74 -7.54
N LEU A 193 42.06 37.38 -7.47
CA LEU A 193 41.60 36.10 -6.94
C LEU A 193 42.07 34.92 -7.81
N GLU A 194 42.07 35.06 -9.13
CA GLU A 194 42.55 34.04 -10.08
C GLU A 194 44.05 33.78 -9.93
N THR A 195 44.83 34.85 -9.76
CA THR A 195 46.27 34.78 -9.49
C THR A 195 46.54 34.03 -8.18
N LEU A 196 45.85 34.40 -7.10
CA LEU A 196 46.00 33.75 -5.79
C LEU A 196 45.54 32.28 -5.80
N CYS A 197 44.45 31.96 -6.50
CA CYS A 197 43.95 30.60 -6.62
C CYS A 197 44.95 29.68 -7.33
N SER A 198 45.57 30.17 -8.41
CA SER A 198 46.58 29.43 -9.17
C SER A 198 47.83 29.12 -8.32
N GLN A 199 48.24 30.08 -7.48
CA GLN A 199 49.40 29.93 -6.59
C GLN A 199 49.13 28.97 -5.42
N LEU A 200 47.96 29.06 -4.79
CA LEU A 200 47.68 28.38 -3.53
C LEU A 200 47.08 26.98 -3.68
N PHE A 201 46.32 26.68 -4.74
CA PHE A 201 45.63 25.38 -4.89
C PHE A 201 46.42 24.32 -5.67
N GLY A 202 47.61 24.64 -6.20
CA GLY A 202 48.45 23.70 -6.98
C GLY A 202 49.26 22.68 -6.19
N THR A 203 49.36 22.80 -4.86
CA THR A 203 50.19 21.95 -4.01
C THR A 203 49.34 20.99 -3.17
N VAL A 204 49.30 19.71 -3.52
CA VAL A 204 48.74 18.69 -2.61
C VAL A 204 49.74 18.51 -1.47
N VAL A 205 49.34 18.85 -0.25
CA VAL A 205 50.19 18.66 0.94
C VAL A 205 49.35 18.01 2.03
N GLU A 206 49.73 16.81 2.42
CA GLU A 206 49.05 16.02 3.45
C GLU A 206 49.82 16.10 4.76
N ARG A 207 49.06 16.10 5.86
CA ARG A 207 49.62 16.12 7.22
C ARG A 207 50.28 14.76 7.50
N VAL A 208 51.44 14.78 8.13
CA VAL A 208 52.13 13.56 8.58
C VAL A 208 52.02 13.46 10.09
N ASP A 209 51.70 12.27 10.61
CA ASP A 209 51.61 12.03 12.05
C ASP A 209 53.01 11.99 12.69
N SER A 210 53.09 12.38 13.97
CA SER A 210 54.33 12.31 14.73
C SER A 210 54.74 10.87 15.02
N ILE A 211 56.04 10.60 14.96
CA ILE A 211 56.66 9.32 15.26
C ILE A 211 56.63 9.07 16.78
N PRO A 212 56.13 7.90 17.24
CA PRO A 212 56.15 7.55 18.66
C PRO A 212 57.56 7.47 19.25
N THR A 213 57.73 7.94 20.48
CA THR A 213 58.99 7.84 21.22
C THR A 213 59.19 6.44 21.80
N VAL A 214 60.43 5.93 21.75
CA VAL A 214 60.83 4.64 22.32
C VAL A 214 61.49 4.85 23.69
N SER A 215 61.08 4.11 24.73
CA SER A 215 61.66 4.22 26.07
C SER A 215 62.69 3.12 26.34
N PHE A 216 63.85 3.52 26.87
CA PHE A 216 64.98 2.63 27.23
C PHE A 216 65.17 2.50 28.75
N GLU A 217 64.37 3.20 29.56
CA GLU A 217 64.56 3.33 31.02
C GLU A 217 64.66 1.98 31.73
N ARG A 218 63.82 1.02 31.35
CA ARG A 218 63.79 -0.31 31.96
C ARG A 218 65.01 -1.16 31.61
N LEU A 219 65.59 -0.96 30.43
CA LEU A 219 66.79 -1.67 30.01
C LEU A 219 68.01 -1.11 30.74
N LEU A 220 68.11 0.23 30.81
CA LEU A 220 69.16 0.94 31.55
C LEU A 220 69.14 0.60 33.05
N ALA A 221 67.96 0.50 33.66
CA ALA A 221 67.82 0.13 35.07
C ALA A 221 68.35 -1.28 35.39
N GLN A 222 68.46 -2.17 34.40
CA GLN A 222 68.94 -3.54 34.61
C GLN A 222 70.46 -3.64 34.50
N GLU A 223 71.13 -2.68 33.86
CA GLU A 223 72.60 -2.60 33.77
C GLU A 223 73.26 -2.43 35.14
N SER A 224 72.56 -1.81 36.08
CA SER A 224 73.00 -1.53 37.45
C SER A 224 72.52 -2.55 38.49
N SER A 225 72.00 -3.71 38.06
CA SER A 225 71.50 -4.73 38.98
C SER A 225 72.61 -5.30 39.89
N ASP A 226 72.45 -5.17 41.20
CA ASP A 226 73.44 -5.61 42.20
C ASP A 226 73.83 -7.09 42.07
N ILE A 227 72.91 -7.94 41.59
CA ILE A 227 73.13 -9.39 41.42
C ILE A 227 74.25 -9.70 40.40
N LEU A 228 74.56 -8.77 39.50
CA LEU A 228 75.63 -8.89 38.51
C LEU A 228 77.02 -8.81 39.15
N GLN A 229 77.15 -8.03 40.24
CA GLN A 229 78.40 -7.81 40.98
C GLN A 229 78.60 -8.80 42.14
N LYS A 230 77.53 -9.48 42.56
CA LYS A 230 77.56 -10.39 43.70
C LYS A 230 78.18 -11.75 43.33
N VAL A 231 79.21 -12.20 44.04
CA VAL A 231 79.72 -13.58 43.92
C VAL A 231 78.80 -14.52 44.69
N ILE A 232 78.18 -15.48 44.00
CA ILE A 232 77.21 -16.41 44.59
C ILE A 232 77.90 -17.77 44.77
N VAL A 233 78.05 -18.19 46.02
CA VAL A 233 78.65 -19.47 46.43
C VAL A 233 77.78 -20.09 47.52
N GLY A 234 77.86 -21.41 47.70
CA GLY A 234 77.15 -22.10 48.78
C GLY A 234 77.64 -21.69 50.18
N LYS A 235 76.89 -22.09 51.21
CA LYS A 235 77.15 -21.75 52.62
C LYS A 235 78.56 -22.20 53.04
N GLU A 236 79.37 -21.27 53.54
CA GLU A 236 80.80 -21.51 53.82
C GLU A 236 81.06 -22.37 55.07
N ASP A 237 80.09 -22.44 55.99
CA ASP A 237 80.23 -23.14 57.28
C ASP A 237 79.95 -24.65 57.21
N VAL A 238 79.81 -25.21 56.01
CA VAL A 238 79.59 -26.64 55.79
C VAL A 238 80.92 -27.35 55.55
N ASP A 239 81.09 -28.53 56.14
CA ASP A 239 82.29 -29.38 56.04
C ASP A 239 82.79 -29.60 54.59
N ILE A 240 81.89 -29.70 53.61
CA ILE A 240 82.23 -29.87 52.19
C ILE A 240 82.67 -28.56 51.49
N ALA A 241 82.37 -27.39 52.06
CA ALA A 241 82.58 -26.08 51.43
C ALA A 241 84.06 -25.75 51.20
N GLY A 242 84.94 -26.13 52.14
CA GLY A 242 86.36 -25.77 52.10
C GLY A 242 87.08 -26.27 50.84
N LEU A 243 86.78 -27.51 50.40
CA LEU A 243 87.37 -28.07 49.19
C LEU A 243 86.74 -27.47 47.92
N ILE A 244 85.42 -27.26 47.92
CA ILE A 244 84.69 -26.67 46.78
C ILE A 244 85.20 -25.26 46.50
N LYS A 245 85.37 -24.45 47.54
CA LYS A 245 85.91 -23.09 47.48
C LYS A 245 87.36 -23.08 46.99
N LYS A 246 88.21 -23.99 47.49
CA LYS A 246 89.61 -24.10 47.07
C LYS A 246 89.75 -24.47 45.59
N LEU A 247 88.89 -25.34 45.08
CA LEU A 247 88.90 -25.77 43.68
C LEU A 247 88.14 -24.81 42.75
N GLY A 248 87.33 -23.91 43.30
CA GLY A 248 86.46 -23.02 42.52
C GLY A 248 85.45 -23.80 41.67
N ASN A 249 85.10 -25.03 42.06
CA ASN A 249 84.33 -25.97 41.26
C ASN A 249 82.85 -26.06 41.67
N ASP A 250 82.30 -25.02 42.30
CA ASP A 250 80.90 -24.93 42.75
C ASP A 250 79.90 -25.35 41.66
N THR A 251 80.06 -24.82 40.45
CA THR A 251 79.23 -25.16 39.29
C THR A 251 79.30 -26.65 38.93
N TRP A 252 80.50 -27.22 38.88
CA TRP A 252 80.70 -28.63 38.58
C TRP A 252 80.15 -29.51 39.70
N PHE A 253 80.35 -29.10 40.96
CA PHE A 253 79.82 -29.79 42.13
C PHE A 253 78.29 -29.81 42.08
N ARG A 254 77.65 -28.67 41.82
CA ARG A 254 76.19 -28.55 41.64
C ARG A 254 75.66 -29.44 40.51
N GLN A 255 76.35 -29.48 39.37
CA GLN A 255 76.00 -30.40 38.28
C GLN A 255 76.13 -31.87 38.72
N GLY A 256 77.14 -32.19 39.53
CA GLY A 256 77.33 -33.52 40.11
C GLY A 256 76.23 -33.94 41.08
N VAL A 257 75.68 -32.99 41.86
CA VAL A 257 74.63 -33.26 42.86
C VAL A 257 73.36 -33.85 42.24
N SER A 258 72.95 -33.41 41.04
CA SER A 258 71.74 -33.93 40.40
C SER A 258 71.81 -35.43 40.10
N TYR A 259 73.00 -35.98 39.91
CA TYR A 259 73.19 -37.41 39.68
C TYR A 259 73.10 -38.25 40.97
N ILE A 260 73.22 -37.63 42.15
CA ILE A 260 73.20 -38.32 43.45
C ILE A 260 71.81 -38.88 43.76
N GLU A 261 70.75 -38.17 43.37
CA GLU A 261 69.37 -38.62 43.59
C GLU A 261 69.06 -39.97 42.93
N HIS A 262 69.82 -40.33 41.89
CA HIS A 262 69.64 -41.56 41.11
C HIS A 262 70.77 -42.58 41.31
N SER A 263 71.69 -42.33 42.24
CA SER A 263 72.90 -43.15 42.40
C SER A 263 72.83 -44.19 43.52
N GLU A 264 71.65 -44.42 44.10
CA GLU A 264 71.40 -45.41 45.16
C GLU A 264 72.41 -45.32 46.33
N GLY A 265 72.76 -44.10 46.75
CA GLY A 265 73.69 -43.86 47.86
C GLY A 265 75.18 -44.02 47.51
N LYS A 266 75.53 -44.23 46.24
CA LYS A 266 76.92 -44.26 45.76
C LYS A 266 77.35 -42.94 45.14
N CYS A 267 78.62 -42.59 45.24
CA CYS A 267 79.18 -41.42 44.57
C CYS A 267 79.16 -41.64 43.04
N PRO A 268 78.53 -40.75 42.24
CA PRO A 268 78.47 -40.88 40.78
C PRO A 268 79.84 -40.89 40.07
N PHE A 269 80.89 -40.44 40.74
CA PHE A 269 82.24 -40.31 40.17
C PHE A 269 83.17 -41.45 40.57
N CYS A 270 83.36 -41.70 41.87
CA CYS A 270 84.29 -42.71 42.36
C CYS A 270 83.62 -44.03 42.79
N GLN A 271 82.28 -44.09 42.73
CA GLN A 271 81.44 -45.27 43.03
C GLN A 271 81.53 -45.83 44.46
N ARG A 272 82.17 -45.10 45.39
CA ARG A 272 82.16 -45.42 46.83
C ARG A 272 80.81 -45.06 47.47
N GLU A 273 80.43 -45.74 48.55
CA GLU A 273 79.26 -45.37 49.33
C GLU A 273 79.42 -43.97 49.94
N LEU A 274 78.36 -43.17 49.86
CA LEU A 274 78.29 -41.84 50.48
C LEU A 274 77.83 -41.99 51.93
N GLU A 275 78.37 -41.15 52.81
CA GLU A 275 77.90 -41.05 54.20
C GLU A 275 76.41 -40.66 54.23
N ALA A 276 75.64 -41.21 55.16
CA ALA A 276 74.21 -40.91 55.28
C ALA A 276 73.91 -39.40 55.45
N SER A 277 74.82 -38.65 56.08
CA SER A 277 74.71 -37.20 56.28
C SER A 277 75.14 -36.36 55.05
N PHE A 278 75.66 -36.97 53.98
CA PHE A 278 76.19 -36.23 52.84
C PHE A 278 75.11 -35.42 52.11
N SER A 279 73.91 -35.99 51.95
CA SER A 279 72.77 -35.28 51.33
C SER A 279 72.33 -34.06 52.15
N GLU A 280 72.39 -34.14 53.48
CA GLU A 280 72.10 -33.02 54.38
C GLU A 280 73.16 -31.92 54.23
N LYS A 281 74.45 -32.28 54.17
CA LYS A 281 75.55 -31.34 53.90
C LYS A 281 75.39 -30.65 52.55
N VAL A 282 74.95 -31.37 51.51
CA VAL A 282 74.69 -30.79 50.18
C VAL A 282 73.51 -29.80 50.21
N ALA A 283 72.41 -30.17 50.87
CA ALA A 283 71.25 -29.28 51.03
C ALA A 283 71.59 -28.04 51.87
N GLU A 284 72.43 -28.17 52.90
CA GLU A 284 72.90 -27.05 53.70
C GLU A 284 73.86 -26.13 52.94
N TYR A 285 74.69 -26.69 52.05
CA TYR A 285 75.58 -25.91 51.19
C TYR A 285 74.79 -25.10 50.15
N PHE A 286 73.73 -25.66 49.55
CA PHE A 286 72.80 -24.96 48.64
C PHE A 286 71.55 -24.48 49.36
N ASP A 287 71.71 -23.57 50.32
CA ASP A 287 70.63 -23.04 51.15
C ASP A 287 69.62 -22.16 50.38
N GLU A 288 68.57 -21.71 51.08
CA GLU A 288 67.55 -20.81 50.52
C GLU A 288 68.14 -19.50 49.97
N THR A 289 69.27 -19.03 50.52
CA THR A 289 69.94 -17.80 50.09
C THR A 289 70.55 -17.99 48.71
N TYR A 290 71.31 -19.07 48.51
CA TYR A 290 71.87 -19.45 47.21
C TYR A 290 70.78 -19.61 46.15
N LEU A 291 69.73 -20.38 46.46
CA LEU A 291 68.62 -20.62 45.52
C LEU A 291 67.90 -19.32 45.12
N ARG A 292 67.68 -18.42 46.08
CA ARG A 292 67.07 -17.09 45.83
C ARG A 292 67.94 -16.23 44.90
N GLU A 293 69.26 -16.27 45.07
CA GLU A 293 70.19 -15.50 44.25
C GLU A 293 70.30 -16.04 42.82
N ILE A 294 70.27 -17.37 42.64
CA ILE A 294 70.15 -18.00 41.31
C ILE A 294 68.83 -17.64 40.63
N GLN A 295 67.74 -17.62 41.38
CA GLN A 295 66.44 -17.18 40.86
C GLN A 295 66.49 -15.71 40.44
N ALA A 296 67.12 -14.83 41.23
CA ALA A 296 67.29 -13.42 40.88
C ALA A 296 68.09 -13.22 39.57
N ILE A 297 69.13 -14.02 39.31
CA ILE A 297 69.83 -14.00 38.00
C ILE A 297 68.89 -14.45 36.87
N THR A 298 68.09 -15.48 37.11
CA THR A 298 67.14 -16.02 36.12
C THR A 298 66.06 -14.99 35.77
N ASP A 299 65.53 -14.30 36.78
CA ASP A 299 64.55 -13.24 36.61
C ASP A 299 65.14 -12.04 35.87
N LEU A 300 66.39 -11.65 36.19
CA LEU A 300 67.12 -10.62 35.47
C LEU A 300 67.31 -10.99 33.99
N GLN A 301 67.72 -12.23 33.69
CA GLN A 301 67.88 -12.72 32.32
C GLN A 301 66.56 -12.65 31.53
N ASN A 302 65.47 -13.10 32.13
CA ASN A 302 64.15 -13.09 31.49
C ASN A 302 63.66 -11.65 31.26
N SER A 303 63.84 -10.78 32.26
CA SER A 303 63.47 -9.37 32.17
C SER A 303 64.29 -8.65 31.10
N TYR A 304 65.60 -8.86 31.05
CA TYR A 304 66.49 -8.26 30.06
C TYR A 304 66.13 -8.67 28.64
N ASN A 305 65.90 -9.97 28.40
CA ASN A 305 65.45 -10.46 27.10
C ASN A 305 64.09 -9.88 26.69
N ARG A 306 63.16 -9.73 27.63
CA ARG A 306 61.83 -9.16 27.34
C ARG A 306 61.91 -7.68 26.98
N GLU A 307 62.57 -6.88 27.81
CA GLU A 307 62.67 -5.43 27.57
C GLU A 307 63.51 -5.15 26.31
N SER A 308 64.60 -5.89 26.07
CA SER A 308 65.45 -5.73 24.88
C SER A 308 64.71 -6.06 23.58
N ASN A 309 63.95 -7.16 23.55
CA ASN A 309 63.09 -7.51 22.42
C ASN A 309 61.99 -6.47 22.17
N THR A 310 61.40 -5.93 23.25
CA THR A 310 60.37 -4.88 23.16
C THR A 310 60.94 -3.65 22.47
N VAL A 311 62.08 -3.15 22.93
CA VAL A 311 62.75 -1.97 22.35
C VAL A 311 63.16 -2.24 20.90
N ILE A 312 63.79 -3.39 20.59
CA ILE A 312 64.15 -3.75 19.21
C ILE A 312 62.92 -3.77 18.32
N SER A 313 61.80 -4.34 18.78
CA SER A 313 60.58 -4.41 17.99
C SER A 313 59.97 -3.02 17.72
N GLN A 314 59.97 -2.14 18.73
CA GLN A 314 59.46 -0.77 18.60
C GLN A 314 60.29 0.03 17.59
N VAL A 315 61.63 -0.03 17.69
CA VAL A 315 62.52 0.65 16.74
C VAL A 315 62.41 0.04 15.34
N SER A 316 62.31 -1.29 15.23
CA SER A 316 62.18 -1.98 13.94
C SER A 316 60.85 -1.63 13.24
N ALA A 317 59.77 -1.43 14.01
CA ALA A 317 58.47 -1.04 13.47
C ALA A 317 58.52 0.33 12.76
N LEU A 318 59.37 1.25 13.24
CA LEU A 318 59.58 2.57 12.62
C LEU A 318 60.20 2.47 11.21
N LEU A 319 60.85 1.35 10.87
CA LEU A 319 61.52 1.12 9.59
C LEU A 319 60.63 0.45 8.53
N VAL A 320 59.45 -0.06 8.91
CA VAL A 320 58.54 -0.79 7.99
C VAL A 320 57.89 0.15 6.97
N ASN A 321 57.48 1.35 7.41
CA ASN A 321 56.92 2.42 6.57
C ASN A 321 57.47 3.78 7.05
N PRO A 322 58.74 4.10 6.74
CA PRO A 322 59.38 5.30 7.28
C PRO A 322 58.79 6.55 6.62
N THR A 323 58.50 7.56 7.44
CA THR A 323 58.19 8.90 6.93
C THR A 323 59.40 9.47 6.19
N GLU A 324 59.20 10.33 5.19
CA GLU A 324 60.30 11.01 4.48
C GLU A 324 61.22 11.84 5.39
N PHE A 325 60.71 12.23 6.57
CA PHE A 325 61.44 12.97 7.60
C PHE A 325 62.32 12.10 8.50
N LEU A 326 62.20 10.77 8.43
CA LEU A 326 62.97 9.86 9.25
C LEU A 326 64.32 9.58 8.58
N GLY A 327 65.41 9.83 9.31
CA GLY A 327 66.77 9.46 8.90
C GLY A 327 66.95 7.94 8.90
N LYS A 328 66.37 7.25 7.91
CA LYS A 328 66.35 5.79 7.81
C LYS A 328 67.74 5.16 7.93
N PRO A 329 68.78 5.61 7.20
CA PRO A 329 70.11 5.01 7.29
C PRO A 329 70.71 5.13 8.69
N ASP A 330 70.50 6.27 9.36
CA ASP A 330 71.01 6.53 10.70
C ASP A 330 70.30 5.65 11.74
N LEU A 331 68.97 5.47 11.60
CA LEU A 331 68.19 4.61 12.49
C LEU A 331 68.53 3.12 12.31
N GLU A 332 68.75 2.67 11.07
CA GLU A 332 69.20 1.31 10.77
C GLU A 332 70.57 1.01 11.40
N ALA A 333 71.51 1.96 11.28
CA ALA A 333 72.83 1.85 11.90
C ALA A 333 72.74 1.81 13.43
N ALA A 334 71.95 2.68 14.04
CA ALA A 334 71.74 2.70 15.49
C ALA A 334 71.04 1.41 15.99
N LEU A 335 70.06 0.89 15.25
CA LEU A 335 69.41 -0.40 15.57
C LEU A 335 70.38 -1.57 15.50
N GLN A 336 71.30 -1.58 14.53
CA GLN A 336 72.33 -2.62 14.43
C GLN A 336 73.29 -2.58 15.61
N GLN A 337 73.72 -1.38 16.02
CA GLN A 337 74.54 -1.20 17.23
C GLN A 337 73.81 -1.67 18.48
N LEU A 338 72.52 -1.31 18.63
CA LEU A 338 71.69 -1.75 19.76
C LEU A 338 71.62 -3.28 19.85
N ARG A 339 71.39 -3.96 18.72
CA ARG A 339 71.34 -5.43 18.65
C ARG A 339 72.66 -6.06 19.09
N ALA A 340 73.80 -5.51 18.66
CA ALA A 340 75.12 -6.01 19.03
C ALA A 340 75.39 -5.90 20.54
N ILE A 341 75.04 -4.76 21.15
CA ILE A 341 75.18 -4.55 22.60
C ILE A 341 74.27 -5.53 23.37
N ILE A 342 73.02 -5.68 22.93
CA ILE A 342 72.06 -6.61 23.55
C ILE A 342 72.56 -8.05 23.48
N GLU A 343 73.07 -8.49 22.33
CA GLU A 343 73.60 -9.85 22.16
C GLU A 343 74.79 -10.11 23.10
N THR A 344 75.73 -9.16 23.19
CA THR A 344 76.86 -9.23 24.13
C THR A 344 76.40 -9.31 25.58
N ASN A 345 75.47 -8.46 25.98
CA ASN A 345 74.93 -8.44 27.34
C ASN A 345 74.17 -9.71 27.69
N SER A 346 73.33 -10.21 26.77
CA SER A 346 72.61 -11.48 26.94
C SER A 346 73.57 -12.66 27.09
N ALA A 347 74.68 -12.68 26.36
CA ALA A 347 75.74 -13.68 26.51
C ALA A 347 76.43 -13.59 27.88
N ARG A 348 76.72 -12.37 28.38
CA ARG A 348 77.29 -12.16 29.71
C ARG A 348 76.35 -12.64 30.82
N ILE A 349 75.07 -12.25 30.77
CA ILE A 349 74.07 -12.68 31.76
C ILE A 349 73.92 -14.22 31.75
N LYS A 350 73.94 -14.83 30.56
CA LYS A 350 73.93 -16.29 30.43
C LYS A 350 75.16 -16.93 31.10
N ALA A 351 76.36 -16.40 30.86
CA ALA A 351 77.58 -16.89 31.50
C ALA A 351 77.51 -16.77 33.04
N LYS A 352 76.94 -15.68 33.56
CA LYS A 352 76.72 -15.49 35.01
C LYS A 352 75.73 -16.50 35.59
N LYS A 353 74.70 -16.89 34.83
CA LYS A 353 73.76 -17.94 35.25
C LYS A 353 74.40 -19.33 35.28
N GLU A 354 75.23 -19.63 34.28
CA GLU A 354 75.95 -20.91 34.19
C GLU A 354 77.07 -21.01 35.22
N SER A 355 77.71 -19.88 35.57
CA SER A 355 78.77 -19.80 36.59
C SER A 355 78.47 -18.67 37.59
N PRO A 356 77.65 -18.90 38.62
CA PRO A 356 77.19 -17.87 39.56
C PRO A 356 78.30 -17.20 40.38
N ASN A 357 79.48 -17.81 40.44
CA ASN A 357 80.65 -17.35 41.16
C ASN A 357 81.47 -16.26 40.42
N ILE A 358 81.14 -15.94 39.16
CA ILE A 358 81.85 -14.88 38.40
C ILE A 358 81.18 -13.52 38.57
N VAL A 359 81.91 -12.42 38.37
CA VAL A 359 81.34 -11.07 38.28
C VAL A 359 81.25 -10.67 36.80
N ILE A 360 80.15 -10.02 36.41
CA ILE A 360 79.97 -9.51 35.04
C ILE A 360 79.57 -8.04 35.03
N HIS A 361 79.96 -7.33 33.97
CA HIS A 361 79.53 -5.95 33.69
C HIS A 361 78.80 -5.93 32.35
N LEU A 362 77.66 -5.25 32.27
CA LEU A 362 76.96 -5.06 31.01
C LEU A 362 77.50 -3.82 30.29
N GLU A 363 77.53 -3.86 28.96
CA GLU A 363 77.78 -2.69 28.12
C GLU A 363 76.54 -1.81 28.14
N THR A 364 76.73 -0.50 28.30
CA THR A 364 75.57 0.40 28.40
C THR A 364 74.92 0.64 27.05
N VAL A 365 73.59 0.59 27.00
CA VAL A 365 72.82 1.00 25.81
C VAL A 365 72.59 2.50 25.73
N ASN A 366 73.03 3.28 26.73
CA ASN A 366 72.67 4.70 26.88
C ASN A 366 73.04 5.56 25.67
N GLU A 367 74.21 5.32 25.06
CA GLU A 367 74.68 6.05 23.89
C GLU A 367 73.77 5.80 22.68
N VAL A 368 73.43 4.54 22.43
CA VAL A 368 72.55 4.14 21.33
C VAL A 368 71.11 4.57 21.57
N ALA A 369 70.63 4.50 22.83
CA ALA A 369 69.33 5.00 23.23
C ALA A 369 69.19 6.50 22.95
N SER A 370 70.22 7.28 23.31
CA SER A 370 70.28 8.73 23.04
C SER A 370 70.29 9.01 21.54
N ALA A 371 71.09 8.27 20.76
CA ALA A 371 71.15 8.42 19.31
C ALA A 371 69.79 8.14 18.63
N ILE A 372 69.09 7.08 19.04
CA ILE A 372 67.74 6.75 18.54
C ILE A 372 66.74 7.84 18.93
N GLY A 373 66.80 8.32 20.19
CA GLY A 373 65.97 9.42 20.67
C GLY A 373 66.17 10.71 19.86
N ASP A 374 67.41 11.06 19.55
CA ASP A 374 67.76 12.24 18.76
C ASP A 374 67.25 12.14 17.32
N ILE A 375 67.35 10.96 16.68
CA ILE A 375 66.82 10.73 15.34
C ILE A 375 65.30 10.94 15.31
N ILE A 376 64.58 10.35 16.28
CA ILE A 376 63.12 10.51 16.40
C ILE A 376 62.74 11.97 16.68
N SER A 377 63.47 12.65 17.58
CA SER A 377 63.25 14.05 17.92
C SER A 377 63.44 14.98 16.72
N LYS A 378 64.52 14.80 15.96
CA LYS A 378 64.79 15.55 14.71
C LYS A 378 63.69 15.34 13.68
N ALA A 379 63.27 14.09 13.46
CA ALA A 379 62.17 13.77 12.54
C ALA A 379 60.85 14.43 12.98
N ASN A 380 60.50 14.35 14.26
CA ASN A 380 59.30 14.99 14.81
C ASN A 380 59.32 16.52 14.71
N CYS A 381 60.49 17.16 14.89
CA CYS A 381 60.65 18.60 14.68
C CYS A 381 60.40 18.99 13.21
N ALA A 382 60.92 18.21 12.26
CA ALA A 382 60.67 18.41 10.83
C ALA A 382 59.18 18.21 10.47
N ILE A 383 58.55 17.16 11.01
CA ILE A 383 57.10 16.91 10.86
C ILE A 383 56.27 18.07 11.43
N ALA A 384 56.63 18.60 12.60
CA ALA A 384 55.94 19.74 13.20
C ALA A 384 56.04 21.01 12.33
N THR A 385 57.23 21.26 11.78
CA THR A 385 57.47 22.40 10.86
C THR A 385 56.65 22.24 9.58
N HIS A 386 56.66 21.06 8.98
CA HIS A 386 55.86 20.71 7.80
C HIS A 386 54.36 20.89 8.05
N ASN A 387 53.83 20.30 9.14
CA ASN A 387 52.42 20.38 9.50
C ASN A 387 51.97 21.81 9.80
N THR A 388 52.82 22.64 10.40
CA THR A 388 52.54 24.07 10.62
C THR A 388 52.40 24.82 9.30
N ARG A 389 53.29 24.54 8.33
CA ARG A 389 53.20 25.10 6.98
C ARG A 389 51.91 24.68 6.28
N ILE A 390 51.49 23.42 6.41
CA ILE A 390 50.22 22.92 5.85
C ILE A 390 49.02 23.62 6.49
N ALA A 391 49.02 23.79 7.82
CA ALA A 391 47.94 24.47 8.53
C ALA A 391 47.75 25.91 8.02
N ASN A 392 48.85 26.64 7.81
CA ASN A 392 48.82 27.97 7.22
C ASN A 392 48.25 27.95 5.79
N ILE A 393 48.73 27.04 4.92
CA ILE A 393 48.19 26.89 3.55
C ILE A 393 46.69 26.57 3.57
N ARG A 394 46.22 25.73 4.49
CA ARG A 394 44.79 25.40 4.63
C ARG A 394 43.97 26.60 5.07
N ASN A 395 44.47 27.37 6.04
CA ASN A 395 43.80 28.58 6.53
C ASN A 395 43.74 29.64 5.42
N GLU A 396 44.83 29.83 4.67
CA GLU A 396 44.89 30.73 3.51
C GLU A 396 43.94 30.28 2.39
N ARG A 397 43.89 28.98 2.08
CA ARG A 397 42.90 28.42 1.13
C ARG A 397 41.47 28.66 1.58
N ALA A 398 41.16 28.45 2.86
CA ALA A 398 39.82 28.68 3.39
C ALA A 398 39.43 30.17 3.33
N ALA A 399 40.36 31.06 3.69
CA ALA A 399 40.18 32.51 3.57
C ALA A 399 39.96 32.92 2.11
N LEU A 400 40.77 32.39 1.18
CA LEU A 400 40.63 32.65 -0.25
C LEU A 400 39.30 32.09 -0.79
N THR A 401 38.89 30.88 -0.41
CA THR A 401 37.58 30.33 -0.75
C THR A 401 36.45 31.25 -0.28
N ASN A 402 36.52 31.83 0.91
CA ASN A 402 35.52 32.79 1.37
C ASN A 402 35.48 34.06 0.50
N LYS A 403 36.63 34.57 0.04
CA LYS A 403 36.70 35.71 -0.88
C LYS A 403 36.17 35.37 -2.27
N VAL A 404 36.43 34.17 -2.79
CA VAL A 404 35.85 33.69 -4.04
C VAL A 404 34.32 33.58 -3.93
N TRP A 405 33.81 33.06 -2.81
CA TRP A 405 32.37 33.08 -2.55
C TRP A 405 31.80 34.49 -2.48
N ARG A 406 32.53 35.45 -1.89
CA ARG A 406 32.10 36.86 -1.87
C ARG A 406 31.97 37.44 -3.27
N TYR A 407 32.90 37.13 -4.17
CA TYR A 407 32.82 37.50 -5.58
C TYR A 407 31.58 36.89 -6.26
N ILE A 408 31.35 35.58 -6.08
CA ILE A 408 30.18 34.88 -6.66
C ILE A 408 28.86 35.46 -6.13
N LEU A 409 28.78 35.79 -4.84
CA LEU A 409 27.60 36.42 -4.24
C LEU A 409 27.33 37.80 -4.85
N ASN A 410 28.38 38.58 -5.13
CA ASN A 410 28.23 39.89 -5.77
C ASN A 410 27.69 39.76 -7.21
N GLU A 411 28.19 38.79 -7.99
CA GLU A 411 27.69 38.50 -9.34
C GLU A 411 26.21 38.08 -9.37
N LEU A 412 25.74 37.42 -8.31
CA LEU A 412 24.37 36.90 -8.21
C LEU A 412 23.47 37.73 -7.28
N ALA A 413 23.89 38.91 -6.86
CA ALA A 413 23.19 39.66 -5.80
C ALA A 413 21.72 39.94 -6.14
N SER A 414 21.45 40.44 -7.35
CA SER A 414 20.09 40.72 -7.83
C SER A 414 19.25 39.45 -7.98
N ASP A 415 19.86 38.36 -8.44
CA ASP A 415 19.18 37.07 -8.63
C ASP A 415 18.83 36.41 -7.29
N ILE A 416 19.70 36.51 -6.29
CA ILE A 416 19.46 36.01 -4.94
C ILE A 416 18.33 36.81 -4.28
N GLU A 417 18.33 38.14 -4.42
CA GLU A 417 17.29 38.99 -3.87
C GLU A 417 15.92 38.70 -4.51
N ALA A 418 15.86 38.61 -5.84
CA ALA A 418 14.65 38.26 -6.57
C ALA A 418 14.10 36.88 -6.15
N TYR A 419 14.97 35.87 -6.10
CA TYR A 419 14.60 34.52 -5.65
C TYR A 419 14.02 34.51 -4.23
N LEU A 420 14.67 35.18 -3.28
CA LEU A 420 14.22 35.21 -1.89
C LEU A 420 12.87 35.94 -1.75
N SER A 421 12.69 37.04 -2.48
CA SER A 421 11.43 37.80 -2.52
C SER A 421 10.29 36.97 -3.10
N GLU A 422 10.48 36.38 -4.29
CA GLU A 422 9.48 35.54 -4.96
C GLU A 422 9.13 34.30 -4.13
N LYS A 423 10.14 33.63 -3.56
CA LYS A 423 9.96 32.46 -2.69
C LYS A 423 9.17 32.81 -1.43
N ASN A 424 9.49 33.93 -0.79
CA ASN A 424 8.76 34.39 0.39
C ASN A 424 7.31 34.75 0.05
N GLY A 425 7.06 35.39 -1.09
CA GLY A 425 5.71 35.71 -1.56
C GLY A 425 4.86 34.46 -1.80
N LEU A 426 5.41 33.46 -2.49
CA LEU A 426 4.74 32.18 -2.74
C LEU A 426 4.49 31.39 -1.44
N ASN A 427 5.49 31.31 -0.55
CA ASN A 427 5.34 30.64 0.74
C ASN A 427 4.28 31.31 1.62
N THR A 428 4.25 32.65 1.65
CA THR A 428 3.23 33.40 2.42
C THR A 428 1.83 33.12 1.88
N SER A 429 1.68 33.09 0.56
CA SER A 429 0.41 32.77 -0.10
C SER A 429 -0.04 31.33 0.18
N LEU A 430 0.91 30.38 0.20
CA LEU A 430 0.64 28.98 0.49
C LEU A 430 0.22 28.77 1.95
N VAL A 431 0.93 29.38 2.91
CA VAL A 431 0.58 29.35 4.33
C VAL A 431 -0.81 29.97 4.58
N ALA A 432 -1.12 31.08 3.90
CA ALA A 432 -2.44 31.71 4.01
C ALA A 432 -3.55 30.80 3.48
N ALA A 433 -3.35 30.18 2.31
CA ALA A 433 -4.31 29.27 1.70
C ALA A 433 -4.51 27.99 2.53
N ASP A 434 -3.45 27.39 3.05
CA ASP A 434 -3.55 26.22 3.94
C ASP A 434 -4.25 26.57 5.26
N GLY A 435 -4.01 27.78 5.80
CA GLY A 435 -4.70 28.30 6.98
C GLY A 435 -6.21 28.47 6.74
N GLU A 436 -6.60 29.07 5.62
CA GLU A 436 -8.01 29.20 5.23
C GLU A 436 -8.66 27.83 5.00
N MET A 437 -7.95 26.89 4.37
CA MET A 437 -8.41 25.51 4.17
C MET A 437 -8.76 24.84 5.51
N GLY A 438 -7.86 24.95 6.50
CA GLY A 438 -8.08 24.40 7.83
C GLY A 438 -9.27 25.02 8.55
N CYS A 439 -9.51 26.33 8.38
CA CYS A 439 -10.70 27.01 8.92
C CYS A 439 -12.00 26.53 8.26
N ILE A 440 -12.01 26.37 6.94
CA ILE A 440 -13.17 25.87 6.18
C ILE A 440 -13.50 24.43 6.61
N GLU A 441 -12.49 23.56 6.71
CA GLU A 441 -12.68 22.17 7.15
C GLU A 441 -13.28 22.09 8.55
N ARG A 442 -12.76 22.89 9.48
CA ARG A 442 -13.32 22.98 10.84
C ARG A 442 -14.78 23.42 10.82
N SER A 443 -15.11 24.45 10.04
CA SER A 443 -16.48 24.95 9.94
C SER A 443 -17.44 23.92 9.32
N ILE A 444 -17.00 23.16 8.30
CA ILE A 444 -17.77 22.04 7.75
C ILE A 444 -18.04 21.00 8.84
N THR A 445 -17.02 20.62 9.63
CA THR A 445 -17.18 19.65 10.72
C THR A 445 -18.17 20.15 11.77
N GLU A 446 -18.03 21.39 12.22
CA GLU A 446 -18.93 22.01 13.21
C GLU A 446 -20.39 22.04 12.72
N LYS A 447 -20.61 22.49 11.48
CA LYS A 447 -21.97 22.57 10.91
C LYS A 447 -22.58 21.22 10.59
N THR A 448 -21.77 20.23 10.21
CA THR A 448 -22.24 18.85 10.05
C THR A 448 -22.66 18.26 11.40
N ALA A 449 -21.93 18.57 12.49
CA ALA A 449 -22.30 18.17 13.84
C ALA A 449 -23.56 18.90 14.34
N GLU A 450 -23.72 20.18 14.05
CA GLU A 450 -24.94 20.94 14.36
C GLU A 450 -26.15 20.35 13.61
N ARG A 451 -26.00 20.05 12.30
CA ARG A 451 -27.06 19.44 11.49
C ARG A 451 -27.52 18.11 12.08
N ARG A 452 -26.56 17.27 12.50
CA ARG A 452 -26.81 15.99 13.19
C ARG A 452 -27.69 16.13 14.43
N GLN A 453 -27.45 17.15 15.25
CA GLN A 453 -28.25 17.36 16.47
C GLN A 453 -29.71 17.70 16.14
N TYR A 454 -29.95 18.50 15.10
CA TYR A 454 -31.30 18.83 14.66
C TYR A 454 -32.01 17.65 13.98
N GLU A 455 -31.28 16.85 13.19
CA GLU A 455 -31.83 15.62 12.57
C GLU A 455 -32.28 14.62 13.66
N GLN A 456 -31.55 14.50 14.77
CA GLN A 456 -31.94 13.66 15.91
C GLN A 456 -33.26 14.10 16.57
N GLN A 457 -33.51 15.41 16.68
CA GLN A 457 -34.72 15.94 17.32
C GLN A 457 -36.01 15.69 16.52
N LEU A 458 -35.90 15.41 15.22
CA LEU A 458 -37.03 15.23 14.29
C LEU A 458 -37.42 13.76 14.07
N THR A 459 -36.61 12.81 14.55
CA THR A 459 -36.81 11.40 14.24
C THR A 459 -37.81 10.74 15.17
N SER A 460 -38.79 10.06 14.59
CA SER A 460 -39.73 9.21 15.32
C SER A 460 -39.97 7.91 14.56
N VAL A 461 -40.16 6.83 15.32
CA VAL A 461 -40.52 5.51 14.80
C VAL A 461 -42.05 5.37 14.59
N VAL A 462 -42.85 6.22 15.24
CA VAL A 462 -44.32 6.16 15.21
C VAL A 462 -44.89 6.41 13.80
N PRO A 463 -44.45 7.44 13.03
CA PRO A 463 -44.97 7.68 11.68
C PRO A 463 -44.74 6.51 10.74
N THR A 464 -43.58 5.84 10.85
CA THR A 464 -43.28 4.67 10.02
C THR A 464 -44.16 3.47 10.38
N ALA A 465 -44.35 3.16 11.67
CA ALA A 465 -45.28 2.12 12.08
C ALA A 465 -46.71 2.39 11.58
N ASN A 466 -47.17 3.64 11.67
CA ASN A 466 -48.48 4.05 11.18
C ASN A 466 -48.61 3.88 9.66
N GLY A 467 -47.59 4.28 8.89
CA GLY A 467 -47.57 4.12 7.45
C GLY A 467 -47.57 2.66 7.00
N ILE A 468 -46.77 1.79 7.65
CA ILE A 468 -46.80 0.35 7.36
C ILE A 468 -48.18 -0.22 7.70
N ASN A 469 -48.75 0.12 8.85
CA ASN A 469 -50.08 -0.34 9.26
C ASN A 469 -51.20 0.14 8.32
N GLU A 470 -51.09 1.33 7.76
CA GLU A 470 -52.03 1.85 6.76
C GLU A 470 -51.99 1.03 5.47
N LEU A 471 -50.80 0.73 4.96
CA LEU A 471 -50.64 -0.15 3.80
C LEU A 471 -51.17 -1.56 4.11
N LEU A 472 -50.83 -2.15 5.26
CA LEU A 472 -51.36 -3.46 5.65
C LEU A 472 -52.90 -3.48 5.61
N ARG A 473 -53.56 -2.48 6.22
CA ARG A 473 -55.04 -2.37 6.21
C ARG A 473 -55.61 -2.19 4.81
N ASN A 474 -55.04 -1.31 3.99
CA ASN A 474 -55.55 -1.02 2.64
C ASN A 474 -55.52 -2.24 1.72
N TYR A 475 -54.63 -3.20 1.98
CA TYR A 475 -54.49 -4.43 1.19
C TYR A 475 -55.02 -5.68 1.90
N GLY A 476 -55.87 -5.50 2.92
CA GLY A 476 -56.63 -6.59 3.55
C GLY A 476 -55.89 -7.36 4.64
N PHE A 477 -54.67 -6.99 4.98
CA PHE A 477 -53.91 -7.56 6.10
C PHE A 477 -54.35 -6.95 7.43
N THR A 478 -55.50 -7.40 7.93
CA THR A 478 -56.11 -6.90 9.18
C THR A 478 -55.85 -7.79 10.39
N GLY A 479 -55.30 -8.99 10.18
CA GLY A 479 -55.05 -9.96 11.25
C GLY A 479 -53.93 -9.58 12.23
N PHE A 480 -53.12 -8.57 11.94
CA PHE A 480 -52.03 -8.10 12.80
C PHE A 480 -51.68 -6.62 12.52
N SER A 481 -50.92 -6.00 13.42
CA SER A 481 -50.38 -4.65 13.24
C SER A 481 -49.03 -4.49 13.94
N LEU A 482 -48.26 -3.47 13.54
CA LEU A 482 -47.03 -3.02 14.21
C LEU A 482 -47.38 -2.04 15.32
N LYS A 483 -46.95 -2.34 16.54
CA LYS A 483 -47.01 -1.43 17.70
C LYS A 483 -45.60 -1.04 18.10
N VAL A 484 -45.39 0.23 18.39
CA VAL A 484 -44.13 0.71 18.99
C VAL A 484 -44.07 0.25 20.45
N ASP A 485 -42.93 -0.33 20.84
CA ASP A 485 -42.70 -0.79 22.20
C ASP A 485 -42.61 0.38 23.21
N ASP A 486 -42.65 0.07 24.50
CA ASP A 486 -42.59 1.08 25.56
C ASP A 486 -41.27 1.88 25.55
N SER A 487 -40.23 1.33 24.92
CA SER A 487 -38.93 2.00 24.76
C SER A 487 -38.89 3.00 23.60
N GLN A 488 -39.95 3.08 22.79
CA GLN A 488 -40.03 3.91 21.57
C GLN A 488 -38.91 3.68 20.56
N HIS A 489 -38.34 2.48 20.55
CA HIS A 489 -37.18 2.15 19.72
C HIS A 489 -37.38 0.92 18.87
N ASN A 490 -38.33 0.04 19.21
CA ASN A 490 -38.60 -1.17 18.45
C ASN A 490 -40.08 -1.29 18.09
N TYR A 491 -40.36 -2.11 17.08
CA TYR A 491 -41.72 -2.52 16.75
C TYR A 491 -41.99 -3.96 17.23
N GLN A 492 -43.22 -4.19 17.66
CA GLN A 492 -43.76 -5.51 18.00
C GLN A 492 -44.98 -5.80 17.13
N PHE A 493 -45.08 -7.03 16.66
CA PHE A 493 -46.26 -7.52 15.95
C PHE A 493 -47.34 -7.91 16.96
N ILE A 494 -48.51 -7.30 16.87
CA ILE A 494 -49.64 -7.57 17.77
C ILE A 494 -50.91 -7.97 17.00
N ARG A 495 -51.70 -8.86 17.58
CA ARG A 495 -53.08 -9.15 17.16
C ARG A 495 -54.04 -8.07 17.69
N GLU A 496 -55.27 -8.03 17.19
CA GLU A 496 -56.33 -7.16 17.75
C GLU A 496 -56.58 -7.38 19.25
N SER A 497 -56.33 -8.61 19.74
CA SER A 497 -56.41 -8.97 21.16
C SER A 497 -55.26 -8.42 22.01
N GLY A 498 -54.21 -7.87 21.39
CA GLY A 498 -52.99 -7.39 22.05
C GLY A 498 -51.90 -8.45 22.25
N GLU A 499 -52.12 -9.69 21.83
CA GLU A 499 -51.13 -10.77 21.93
C GLU A 499 -50.06 -10.68 20.82
N PRO A 500 -48.80 -11.15 21.06
CA PRO A 500 -47.76 -11.19 20.04
C PRO A 500 -48.16 -12.04 18.82
N ALA A 501 -48.04 -11.46 17.62
CA ALA A 501 -48.49 -12.11 16.39
C ALA A 501 -47.37 -12.79 15.59
N PHE A 502 -46.09 -12.49 15.88
CA PHE A 502 -44.96 -12.81 14.99
C PHE A 502 -44.86 -14.30 14.57
N GLU A 503 -44.95 -15.23 15.52
CA GLU A 503 -44.84 -16.67 15.23
C GLU A 503 -46.06 -17.23 14.47
N SER A 504 -47.18 -16.50 14.50
CA SER A 504 -48.46 -16.90 13.90
C SER A 504 -48.72 -16.27 12.54
N LEU A 505 -47.77 -15.51 12.00
CA LEU A 505 -47.84 -14.94 10.65
C LEU A 505 -47.64 -16.04 9.60
N SER A 506 -48.46 -16.03 8.56
CA SER A 506 -48.21 -16.84 7.37
C SER A 506 -46.95 -16.39 6.64
N GLU A 507 -46.40 -17.27 5.80
CA GLU A 507 -45.22 -16.96 4.99
C GLU A 507 -45.43 -15.72 4.10
N GLY A 508 -46.63 -15.59 3.51
CA GLY A 508 -47.01 -14.43 2.70
C GLY A 508 -47.09 -13.13 3.50
N GLU A 509 -47.73 -13.16 4.68
CA GLU A 509 -47.80 -12.00 5.58
C GLU A 509 -46.41 -11.54 6.03
N ARG A 510 -45.54 -12.50 6.38
CA ARG A 510 -44.16 -12.23 6.78
C ARG A 510 -43.37 -11.58 5.65
N ASN A 511 -43.40 -12.18 4.45
CA ASN A 511 -42.67 -11.66 3.29
C ASN A 511 -43.16 -10.27 2.87
N PHE A 512 -44.46 -10.00 2.99
CA PHE A 512 -45.02 -8.71 2.64
C PHE A 512 -44.64 -7.63 3.66
N VAL A 513 -44.75 -7.88 4.96
CA VAL A 513 -44.39 -6.89 5.98
C VAL A 513 -42.88 -6.64 6.01
N THR A 514 -42.04 -7.65 5.74
CA THR A 514 -40.58 -7.46 5.62
C THR A 514 -40.23 -6.59 4.43
N PHE A 515 -40.96 -6.73 3.32
CA PHE A 515 -40.80 -5.87 2.14
C PHE A 515 -41.22 -4.43 2.45
N LEU A 516 -42.37 -4.22 3.10
CA LEU A 516 -42.79 -2.88 3.52
C LEU A 516 -41.77 -2.25 4.47
N TYR A 517 -41.30 -3.00 5.47
CA TYR A 517 -40.24 -2.55 6.37
C TYR A 517 -38.97 -2.15 5.60
N PHE A 518 -38.52 -2.95 4.64
CA PHE A 518 -37.40 -2.59 3.78
C PHE A 518 -37.67 -1.27 3.03
N MET A 519 -38.83 -1.11 2.40
CA MET A 519 -39.20 0.10 1.67
C MET A 519 -39.18 1.36 2.55
N TYR A 520 -39.64 1.27 3.80
CA TYR A 520 -39.56 2.37 4.76
C TYR A 520 -38.12 2.59 5.26
N SER A 521 -37.31 1.54 5.41
CA SER A 521 -35.89 1.65 5.76
C SER A 521 -35.07 2.36 4.68
N LEU A 522 -35.54 2.40 3.43
CA LEU A 522 -34.91 3.21 2.38
C LEU A 522 -35.10 4.71 2.60
N LYS A 523 -36.17 5.10 3.31
CA LYS A 523 -36.56 6.50 3.58
C LYS A 523 -36.15 7.00 4.97
N GLY A 524 -35.83 6.11 5.90
CA GLY A 524 -35.39 6.43 7.27
C GLY A 524 -34.11 5.69 7.67
N ASN A 525 -33.76 5.71 8.96
CA ASN A 525 -32.61 4.98 9.52
C ASN A 525 -33.01 4.11 10.70
N ILE A 526 -32.15 3.16 11.03
CA ILE A 526 -32.31 2.31 12.23
C ILE A 526 -31.83 3.04 13.49
N ASP A 527 -30.95 4.03 13.35
CA ASP A 527 -30.54 4.92 14.42
C ASP A 527 -31.31 6.25 14.35
N ALA A 528 -31.39 6.95 15.48
CA ALA A 528 -32.04 8.26 15.58
C ALA A 528 -31.29 9.37 14.80
N SER A 529 -30.34 9.03 13.91
CA SER A 529 -29.49 10.00 13.22
C SER A 529 -30.23 10.85 12.18
N GLY A 530 -31.35 10.35 11.64
CA GLY A 530 -32.19 11.08 10.68
C GLY A 530 -31.57 11.35 9.30
N HIS A 531 -30.33 10.90 9.03
CA HIS A 531 -29.62 11.14 7.77
C HIS A 531 -30.11 10.26 6.60
N ASN A 532 -30.53 10.83 5.47
CA ASN A 532 -30.85 10.03 4.28
C ASN A 532 -29.71 10.06 3.25
N ASP A 533 -28.64 9.31 3.52
CA ASP A 533 -27.44 9.28 2.68
C ASP A 533 -27.69 8.66 1.29
N ASP A 534 -26.88 9.08 0.32
CA ASP A 534 -26.90 8.57 -1.04
C ASP A 534 -26.61 7.06 -1.07
N LYS A 535 -27.50 6.27 -1.68
CA LYS A 535 -27.44 4.80 -1.63
C LYS A 535 -27.78 4.12 -2.95
N VAL A 536 -27.34 2.87 -3.09
CA VAL A 536 -27.71 1.92 -4.14
C VAL A 536 -28.69 0.90 -3.55
N VAL A 537 -29.79 0.62 -4.26
CA VAL A 537 -30.81 -0.31 -3.80
C VAL A 537 -30.78 -1.58 -4.64
N VAL A 538 -30.84 -2.73 -4.01
CA VAL A 538 -30.92 -4.03 -4.67
C VAL A 538 -32.09 -4.80 -4.09
N VAL A 539 -32.99 -5.29 -4.94
CA VAL A 539 -34.18 -6.04 -4.55
C VAL A 539 -34.14 -7.38 -5.26
N ASP A 540 -34.00 -8.46 -4.49
CA ASP A 540 -33.84 -9.84 -4.98
C ASP A 540 -35.08 -10.67 -4.64
N ASP A 541 -35.84 -11.05 -5.67
CA ASP A 541 -37.04 -11.89 -5.60
C ASP A 541 -38.08 -11.42 -4.54
N PRO A 542 -38.63 -10.18 -4.64
CA PRO A 542 -39.46 -9.60 -3.58
C PRO A 542 -40.86 -10.21 -3.42
N VAL A 543 -41.26 -11.11 -4.34
CA VAL A 543 -42.63 -11.66 -4.43
C VAL A 543 -42.71 -13.18 -4.25
N SER A 544 -41.71 -13.81 -3.62
CA SER A 544 -41.81 -15.24 -3.33
C SER A 544 -42.99 -15.54 -2.39
N SER A 545 -43.84 -16.50 -2.77
CA SER A 545 -44.98 -16.95 -1.96
C SER A 545 -46.06 -15.89 -1.72
N LEU A 546 -46.22 -14.91 -2.63
CA LEU A 546 -47.25 -13.87 -2.58
C LEU A 546 -48.34 -14.09 -3.64
N ASP A 547 -49.58 -13.68 -3.30
CA ASP A 547 -50.71 -13.68 -4.21
C ASP A 547 -50.61 -12.58 -5.28
N ASN A 548 -51.39 -12.70 -6.36
CA ASN A 548 -51.34 -11.77 -7.51
C ASN A 548 -51.60 -10.31 -7.12
N ASP A 549 -52.53 -10.04 -6.19
CA ASP A 549 -52.86 -8.67 -5.77
C ASP A 549 -51.69 -7.99 -5.05
N VAL A 550 -50.96 -8.75 -4.22
CA VAL A 550 -49.78 -8.26 -3.51
C VAL A 550 -48.62 -8.01 -4.49
N LEU A 551 -48.49 -8.84 -5.53
CA LEU A 551 -47.49 -8.65 -6.57
C LEU A 551 -47.64 -7.29 -7.27
N PHE A 552 -48.87 -6.90 -7.64
CA PHE A 552 -49.12 -5.59 -8.27
C PHE A 552 -48.73 -4.43 -7.36
N LEU A 553 -49.01 -4.54 -6.06
CA LEU A 553 -48.61 -3.54 -5.08
C LEU A 553 -47.09 -3.43 -4.97
N VAL A 554 -46.38 -4.54 -4.82
CA VAL A 554 -44.91 -4.57 -4.73
C VAL A 554 -44.31 -3.94 -5.98
N SER A 555 -44.84 -4.25 -7.17
CA SER A 555 -44.44 -3.60 -8.42
C SER A 555 -44.71 -2.08 -8.39
N SER A 556 -45.88 -1.63 -7.94
CA SER A 556 -46.21 -0.20 -7.84
C SER A 556 -45.26 0.56 -6.91
N LEU A 557 -45.04 0.04 -5.70
CA LEU A 557 -44.17 0.66 -4.70
C LEU A 557 -42.72 0.80 -5.19
N LEU A 558 -42.21 -0.19 -5.94
CA LEU A 558 -40.88 -0.10 -6.55
C LEU A 558 -40.84 0.93 -7.69
N ARG A 559 -41.91 1.02 -8.50
CA ARG A 559 -41.99 1.98 -9.60
C ARG A 559 -42.02 3.42 -9.11
N ASP A 560 -42.63 3.69 -7.96
CA ASP A 560 -42.64 5.03 -7.35
C ASP A 560 -41.22 5.54 -7.04
N LEU A 561 -40.25 4.65 -6.82
CA LEU A 561 -38.85 5.02 -6.61
C LEU A 561 -38.18 5.54 -7.89
N PHE A 562 -38.62 5.11 -9.07
CA PHE A 562 -37.93 5.39 -10.34
C PHE A 562 -37.94 6.87 -10.70
N ALA A 563 -39.05 7.57 -10.48
CA ALA A 563 -39.19 8.98 -10.81
C ALA A 563 -38.11 9.84 -10.12
N GLY A 564 -37.91 9.63 -8.81
CA GLY A 564 -36.88 10.32 -8.03
C GLY A 564 -35.45 9.99 -8.48
N ILE A 565 -35.18 8.72 -8.82
CA ILE A 565 -33.88 8.28 -9.34
C ILE A 565 -33.56 8.95 -10.68
N TYR A 566 -34.55 9.05 -11.58
CA TYR A 566 -34.39 9.69 -12.87
C TYR A 566 -34.20 11.20 -12.75
N ALA A 567 -34.91 11.86 -11.85
CA ALA A 567 -34.77 13.29 -11.57
C ALA A 567 -33.45 13.65 -10.89
N GLY A 568 -32.84 12.70 -10.15
CA GLY A 568 -31.58 12.92 -9.42
C GLY A 568 -31.74 13.63 -8.07
N SER A 569 -32.98 13.92 -7.67
CA SER A 569 -33.34 14.57 -6.40
C SER A 569 -33.48 13.60 -5.22
N ALA A 570 -33.52 12.29 -5.47
CA ALA A 570 -33.64 11.28 -4.42
C ALA A 570 -32.27 10.82 -3.88
N ALA A 571 -32.25 10.35 -2.63
CA ALA A 571 -31.09 9.70 -2.01
C ALA A 571 -30.72 8.37 -2.72
N ILE A 572 -31.70 7.68 -3.28
CA ILE A 572 -31.45 6.47 -4.09
C ILE A 572 -30.90 6.91 -5.44
N LYS A 573 -29.63 6.59 -5.73
CA LYS A 573 -28.97 6.94 -7.00
C LYS A 573 -29.07 5.87 -8.06
N GLN A 574 -29.27 4.63 -7.66
CA GLN A 574 -29.30 3.47 -8.55
C GLN A 574 -30.11 2.33 -7.91
N ILE A 575 -30.87 1.58 -8.73
CA ILE A 575 -31.65 0.43 -8.29
C ILE A 575 -31.44 -0.78 -9.19
N PHE A 576 -31.41 -1.97 -8.57
CA PHE A 576 -31.36 -3.28 -9.21
C PHE A 576 -32.54 -4.11 -8.74
N ILE A 577 -33.33 -4.63 -9.68
CA ILE A 577 -34.48 -5.49 -9.41
C ILE A 577 -34.24 -6.83 -10.08
N LEU A 578 -34.10 -7.86 -9.25
CA LEU A 578 -33.84 -9.23 -9.67
C LEU A 578 -35.10 -10.07 -9.41
N SER A 579 -35.55 -10.85 -10.40
CA SER A 579 -36.72 -11.71 -10.22
C SER A 579 -36.65 -13.00 -11.06
N HIS A 580 -37.25 -14.08 -10.56
CA HIS A 580 -37.63 -15.28 -11.32
C HIS A 580 -39.11 -15.30 -11.73
N ASN A 581 -39.95 -14.46 -11.12
CA ASN A 581 -41.39 -14.40 -11.41
C ASN A 581 -41.63 -13.53 -12.66
N LEU A 582 -42.14 -14.15 -13.73
CA LEU A 582 -42.41 -13.51 -15.02
C LEU A 582 -43.47 -12.41 -14.93
N TYR A 583 -44.54 -12.62 -14.16
CA TYR A 583 -45.62 -11.64 -14.00
C TYR A 583 -45.10 -10.40 -13.30
N PHE A 584 -44.44 -10.56 -12.15
CA PHE A 584 -43.83 -9.44 -11.42
C PHE A 584 -42.81 -8.70 -12.27
N PHE A 585 -41.92 -9.44 -12.94
CA PHE A 585 -40.90 -8.82 -13.78
C PHE A 585 -41.55 -8.00 -14.88
N LYS A 586 -42.56 -8.52 -15.58
CA LYS A 586 -43.28 -7.80 -16.62
C LYS A 586 -43.95 -6.53 -16.09
N GLU A 587 -44.63 -6.61 -14.94
CA GLU A 587 -45.31 -5.46 -14.34
C GLU A 587 -44.33 -4.38 -13.88
N VAL A 588 -43.27 -4.75 -13.15
CA VAL A 588 -42.29 -3.78 -12.64
C VAL A 588 -41.46 -3.15 -13.77
N SER A 589 -41.26 -3.87 -14.88
CA SER A 589 -40.53 -3.40 -16.06
C SER A 589 -41.43 -2.90 -17.20
N TYR A 590 -42.72 -2.66 -16.94
CA TYR A 590 -43.66 -2.12 -17.92
C TYR A 590 -43.18 -0.75 -18.44
N ASP A 591 -43.14 -0.58 -19.77
CA ASP A 591 -42.44 0.52 -20.47
C ASP A 591 -42.92 1.92 -20.06
N LYS A 592 -44.19 2.09 -19.71
CA LYS A 592 -44.78 3.40 -19.40
C LYS A 592 -44.18 4.02 -18.14
N GLY A 593 -43.40 5.09 -18.28
CA GLY A 593 -42.73 5.78 -17.16
C GLY A 593 -41.26 5.39 -16.97
N LEU A 594 -40.72 4.48 -17.80
CA LEU A 594 -39.29 4.16 -17.84
C LEU A 594 -38.55 5.05 -18.86
N LYS A 595 -37.38 5.54 -18.48
CA LYS A 595 -36.48 6.27 -19.41
C LYS A 595 -35.52 5.28 -20.07
N LYS A 596 -35.76 4.92 -21.34
CA LYS A 596 -34.97 3.91 -22.09
C LYS A 596 -33.45 4.10 -21.99
N SER A 597 -32.94 5.33 -22.06
CA SER A 597 -31.48 5.62 -21.97
C SER A 597 -30.87 5.39 -20.58
N MET A 598 -31.70 5.31 -19.55
CA MET A 598 -31.33 5.19 -18.14
C MET A 598 -31.76 3.86 -17.51
N THR A 599 -32.32 2.96 -18.31
CA THR A 599 -32.79 1.64 -17.91
C THR A 599 -31.98 0.56 -18.63
N GLY A 600 -31.60 -0.50 -17.93
CA GLY A 600 -30.94 -1.66 -18.53
C GLY A 600 -31.65 -2.98 -18.22
N TYR A 601 -31.49 -3.94 -19.12
CA TYR A 601 -32.10 -5.27 -19.04
C TYR A 601 -31.06 -6.38 -19.17
N TRP A 602 -31.13 -7.38 -18.30
CA TRP A 602 -30.25 -8.55 -18.33
C TRP A 602 -31.03 -9.83 -18.06
N MET A 603 -30.56 -10.95 -18.63
CA MET A 603 -31.01 -12.29 -18.27
C MET A 603 -29.85 -13.16 -17.82
N ILE A 604 -30.06 -13.93 -16.76
CA ILE A 604 -29.12 -14.95 -16.29
C ILE A 604 -29.56 -16.31 -16.82
N ARG A 605 -28.73 -16.91 -17.68
CA ARG A 605 -28.93 -18.27 -18.19
C ARG A 605 -27.98 -19.22 -17.47
N LYS A 606 -28.49 -20.36 -17.04
CA LYS A 606 -27.68 -21.39 -16.38
C LYS A 606 -27.66 -22.66 -17.23
N SER A 607 -26.46 -23.07 -17.64
CA SER A 607 -26.20 -24.26 -18.43
C SER A 607 -25.09 -25.07 -17.76
N SER A 608 -25.30 -26.37 -17.54
CA SER A 608 -24.30 -27.25 -16.91
C SER A 608 -23.71 -26.70 -15.60
N ASN A 609 -24.56 -26.12 -14.75
CA ASN A 609 -24.21 -25.45 -13.48
C ASN A 609 -23.37 -24.16 -13.58
N VAL A 610 -23.06 -23.69 -14.79
CA VAL A 610 -22.40 -22.40 -15.02
C VAL A 610 -23.44 -21.37 -15.44
N SER A 611 -23.38 -20.18 -14.86
CA SER A 611 -24.30 -19.08 -15.17
C SER A 611 -23.64 -18.01 -16.03
N GLU A 612 -24.39 -17.54 -17.03
CA GLU A 612 -24.00 -16.51 -17.99
C GLU A 612 -25.01 -15.37 -17.93
N ILE A 613 -24.52 -14.12 -18.00
CA ILE A 613 -25.33 -12.91 -17.95
C ILE A 613 -25.36 -12.27 -19.33
N ILE A 614 -26.55 -12.20 -19.92
CA ILE A 614 -26.78 -11.67 -21.27
C ILE A 614 -27.49 -10.33 -21.17
N ALA A 615 -26.90 -9.29 -21.75
CA ALA A 615 -27.49 -7.95 -21.83
C ALA A 615 -28.49 -7.84 -22.99
N TYR A 616 -29.58 -7.13 -22.77
CA TYR A 616 -30.62 -6.86 -23.76
C TYR A 616 -30.87 -5.35 -23.90
N ILE A 617 -31.15 -4.90 -25.12
CA ILE A 617 -31.46 -3.49 -25.42
C ILE A 617 -32.86 -3.12 -24.91
N THR A 618 -33.81 -4.05 -25.03
CA THR A 618 -35.19 -3.93 -24.58
C THR A 618 -35.54 -5.05 -23.62
N ASN A 619 -36.66 -4.94 -22.92
CA ASN A 619 -37.16 -6.00 -22.06
C ASN A 619 -37.24 -7.34 -22.84
N PRO A 620 -36.51 -8.38 -22.42
CA PRO A 620 -36.48 -9.67 -23.12
C PRO A 620 -37.70 -10.54 -22.84
N ILE A 621 -38.54 -10.17 -21.88
CA ILE A 621 -39.70 -10.96 -21.48
C ILE A 621 -40.91 -10.50 -22.28
N SER A 622 -41.41 -11.39 -23.14
CA SER A 622 -42.62 -11.19 -23.93
C SER A 622 -43.71 -12.18 -23.50
N SER A 623 -44.97 -11.81 -23.76
CA SER A 623 -46.09 -12.72 -23.62
C SER A 623 -46.02 -13.85 -24.66
N THR A 624 -46.64 -14.99 -24.38
CA THR A 624 -46.74 -16.09 -25.35
C THR A 624 -47.38 -15.66 -26.66
N TYR A 625 -48.31 -14.69 -26.63
CA TYR A 625 -48.92 -14.13 -27.83
C TYR A 625 -47.92 -13.31 -28.66
N GLU A 626 -47.13 -12.45 -28.02
CA GLU A 626 -46.05 -11.71 -28.70
C GLU A 626 -45.00 -12.66 -29.29
N MET A 627 -44.61 -13.71 -28.56
CA MET A 627 -43.67 -14.74 -29.09
C MET A 627 -44.18 -15.41 -30.37
N LEU A 628 -45.50 -15.67 -30.48
CA LEU A 628 -46.07 -16.20 -31.72
C LEU A 628 -45.92 -15.20 -32.88
N TRP A 629 -46.12 -13.91 -32.62
CA TRP A 629 -45.90 -12.87 -33.63
C TRP A 629 -44.43 -12.66 -33.97
N ASP A 630 -43.50 -12.87 -33.03
CA ASP A 630 -42.07 -12.86 -33.29
C ASP A 630 -41.70 -13.91 -34.35
N GLU A 631 -42.28 -15.10 -34.26
CA GLU A 631 -42.11 -16.18 -35.23
C GLU A 631 -42.67 -15.81 -36.62
N ILE A 632 -43.84 -15.15 -36.67
CA ILE A 632 -44.38 -14.61 -37.94
C ILE A 632 -43.44 -13.55 -38.54
N ARG A 633 -42.88 -12.66 -37.71
CA ARG A 633 -41.94 -11.64 -38.18
C ARG A 633 -40.64 -12.24 -38.69
N ASN A 634 -40.07 -13.22 -37.99
CA ASN A 634 -38.88 -13.93 -38.44
C ASN A 634 -39.12 -14.65 -39.76
N ALA A 635 -40.28 -15.32 -39.90
CA ALA A 635 -40.69 -15.96 -41.14
C ALA A 635 -40.88 -14.96 -42.29
N SER A 636 -41.31 -13.72 -42.01
CA SER A 636 -41.41 -12.67 -43.02
C SER A 636 -40.07 -12.08 -43.49
N ILE A 637 -39.02 -12.17 -42.66
CA ILE A 637 -37.68 -11.67 -42.99
C ILE A 637 -36.85 -12.74 -43.72
N ALA A 638 -36.99 -14.02 -43.33
CA ALA A 638 -36.27 -15.14 -43.93
C ALA A 638 -37.20 -16.33 -44.24
N PRO A 639 -38.09 -16.21 -45.24
CA PRO A 639 -39.12 -17.21 -45.55
C PRO A 639 -38.56 -18.62 -45.80
N GLU A 640 -37.37 -18.69 -46.42
CA GLU A 640 -36.74 -19.94 -46.87
C GLU A 640 -36.20 -20.82 -45.71
N ASN A 641 -36.08 -20.27 -44.50
CA ASN A 641 -35.48 -20.94 -43.34
C ASN A 641 -36.50 -21.48 -42.33
N HIS A 642 -37.80 -21.35 -42.60
CA HIS A 642 -38.85 -21.67 -41.63
C HIS A 642 -39.63 -22.93 -42.01
N ASN A 643 -39.91 -23.76 -41.01
CA ASN A 643 -40.73 -24.95 -41.19
C ASN A 643 -42.20 -24.55 -41.40
N THR A 644 -42.75 -24.91 -42.57
CA THR A 644 -44.13 -24.59 -42.97
C THR A 644 -45.18 -25.11 -41.98
N ALA A 645 -44.98 -26.26 -41.34
CA ALA A 645 -45.91 -26.81 -40.35
C ALA A 645 -45.89 -26.04 -39.02
N VAL A 646 -44.71 -25.60 -38.57
CA VAL A 646 -44.57 -24.75 -37.38
C VAL A 646 -45.26 -23.40 -37.61
N LEU A 647 -45.04 -22.80 -38.79
CA LEU A 647 -45.66 -21.54 -39.17
C LEU A 647 -47.19 -21.64 -39.24
N ALA A 648 -47.72 -22.74 -39.81
CA ALA A 648 -49.14 -23.02 -39.88
C ALA A 648 -49.81 -23.07 -38.50
N ASN A 649 -49.15 -23.72 -37.53
CA ASN A 649 -49.62 -23.79 -36.15
C ASN A 649 -49.53 -22.44 -35.44
N THR A 650 -48.45 -21.67 -35.65
CA THR A 650 -48.28 -20.32 -35.11
C THR A 650 -49.40 -19.38 -35.58
N MET A 651 -49.66 -19.35 -36.90
CA MET A 651 -50.75 -18.55 -37.47
C MET A 651 -52.11 -18.98 -36.90
N ARG A 652 -52.35 -20.28 -36.73
CA ARG A 652 -53.58 -20.82 -36.10
C ARG A 652 -53.81 -20.22 -34.72
N ARG A 653 -52.79 -20.35 -33.86
CA ARG A 653 -52.86 -19.94 -32.46
C ARG A 653 -53.08 -18.44 -32.35
N ILE A 654 -52.48 -17.64 -33.24
CA ILE A 654 -52.71 -16.20 -33.31
C ILE A 654 -54.17 -15.91 -33.68
N LEU A 655 -54.69 -16.54 -34.74
CA LEU A 655 -56.06 -16.30 -35.20
C LEU A 655 -57.09 -16.74 -34.17
N GLU A 656 -56.94 -17.94 -33.58
CA GLU A 656 -57.83 -18.44 -32.53
C GLU A 656 -57.76 -17.57 -31.28
N HIS A 657 -56.57 -17.16 -30.83
CA HIS A 657 -56.45 -16.30 -29.67
C HIS A 657 -57.07 -14.92 -29.92
N TYR A 658 -56.80 -14.31 -31.07
CA TYR A 658 -57.28 -12.95 -31.35
C TYR A 658 -58.77 -12.92 -31.72
N PHE A 659 -59.19 -13.67 -32.74
CA PHE A 659 -60.56 -13.58 -33.24
C PHE A 659 -61.55 -14.35 -32.37
N LYS A 660 -61.19 -15.52 -31.85
CA LYS A 660 -62.12 -16.36 -31.07
C LYS A 660 -62.11 -16.05 -29.59
N LEU A 661 -60.94 -16.02 -28.94
CA LEU A 661 -60.87 -15.78 -27.50
C LEU A 661 -61.10 -14.31 -27.14
N LEU A 662 -60.39 -13.37 -27.78
CA LEU A 662 -60.50 -11.93 -27.48
C LEU A 662 -61.66 -11.27 -28.23
N GLY A 663 -61.87 -11.63 -29.50
CA GLY A 663 -62.91 -11.03 -30.37
C GLY A 663 -64.29 -11.69 -30.30
N GLY A 664 -64.41 -12.88 -29.69
CA GLY A 664 -65.67 -13.62 -29.59
C GLY A 664 -66.25 -14.12 -30.92
N MET A 665 -65.45 -14.13 -31.99
CA MET A 665 -65.88 -14.50 -33.35
C MET A 665 -65.64 -15.98 -33.65
N ASP A 666 -66.58 -16.63 -34.33
CA ASP A 666 -66.36 -17.98 -34.86
C ASP A 666 -65.62 -17.92 -36.20
N LEU A 667 -64.34 -18.32 -36.18
CA LEU A 667 -63.48 -18.44 -37.36
C LEU A 667 -64.11 -19.29 -38.48
N ASN A 668 -64.97 -20.24 -38.15
CA ASN A 668 -65.67 -21.06 -39.15
C ASN A 668 -66.75 -20.30 -39.92
N THR A 669 -67.28 -19.19 -39.38
CA THR A 669 -68.28 -18.33 -40.05
C THR A 669 -67.65 -17.10 -40.69
N PHE A 670 -66.44 -16.75 -40.28
CA PHE A 670 -65.71 -15.57 -40.71
C PHE A 670 -65.46 -15.52 -42.23
N HIS A 671 -65.27 -16.68 -42.87
CA HIS A 671 -65.13 -16.81 -44.33
C HIS A 671 -66.35 -16.31 -45.13
N LEU A 672 -67.51 -16.13 -44.48
CA LEU A 672 -68.72 -15.66 -45.13
C LEU A 672 -68.66 -14.17 -45.45
N GLN A 673 -67.80 -13.41 -44.77
CA GLN A 673 -67.61 -11.96 -44.91
C GLN A 673 -66.71 -11.57 -46.10
N PHE A 674 -66.17 -12.55 -46.84
CA PHE A 674 -65.27 -12.34 -47.98
C PHE A 674 -65.99 -12.54 -49.33
N PRO A 675 -65.67 -11.75 -50.38
CA PRO A 675 -66.17 -11.95 -51.75
C PRO A 675 -65.84 -13.35 -52.33
N ASP A 676 -66.61 -13.79 -53.33
CA ASP A 676 -66.35 -15.05 -54.02
C ASP A 676 -65.02 -15.00 -54.81
N GLY A 677 -64.17 -16.01 -54.61
CA GLY A 677 -62.76 -16.03 -55.01
C GLY A 677 -61.80 -15.91 -53.81
N GLU A 678 -61.99 -14.89 -52.97
CA GLU A 678 -61.20 -14.66 -51.74
C GLU A 678 -61.59 -15.64 -50.61
N ARG A 679 -62.85 -16.09 -50.60
CA ARG A 679 -63.34 -17.13 -49.69
C ARG A 679 -62.55 -18.45 -49.80
N GLN A 680 -62.04 -18.79 -50.98
CA GLN A 680 -61.22 -19.99 -51.19
C GLN A 680 -59.82 -19.84 -50.60
N VAL A 681 -59.28 -18.62 -50.63
CA VAL A 681 -57.98 -18.28 -50.04
C VAL A 681 -58.05 -18.37 -48.51
N PHE A 682 -59.12 -17.87 -47.88
CA PHE A 682 -59.38 -18.04 -46.45
C PHE A 682 -59.57 -19.50 -46.05
N LYS A 683 -60.42 -20.25 -46.78
CA LYS A 683 -60.63 -21.68 -46.53
C LYS A 683 -59.34 -22.48 -46.70
N SER A 684 -58.49 -22.11 -47.65
CA SER A 684 -57.16 -22.70 -47.86
C SER A 684 -56.24 -22.48 -46.66
N LEU A 685 -56.14 -21.24 -46.13
CA LEU A 685 -55.33 -20.95 -44.94
C LEU A 685 -55.84 -21.70 -43.69
N ILE A 686 -57.15 -21.70 -43.44
CA ILE A 686 -57.75 -22.40 -42.29
C ILE A 686 -57.59 -23.92 -42.44
N SER A 687 -57.82 -24.48 -43.63
CA SER A 687 -57.63 -25.91 -43.92
C SER A 687 -56.17 -26.32 -43.77
N TRP A 688 -55.23 -25.56 -44.32
CA TRP A 688 -53.79 -25.77 -44.19
C TRP A 688 -53.33 -25.69 -42.73
N SER A 689 -53.78 -24.67 -42.01
CA SER A 689 -53.49 -24.47 -40.59
C SER A 689 -54.04 -25.60 -39.71
N ASN A 690 -55.24 -26.10 -40.03
CA ASN A 690 -55.83 -27.26 -39.36
C ASN A 690 -55.15 -28.59 -39.75
N SER A 691 -54.74 -28.74 -41.00
CA SER A 691 -54.08 -29.96 -41.51
C SER A 691 -52.67 -30.12 -40.94
N GLY A 692 -51.91 -29.02 -40.80
CA GLY A 692 -50.58 -29.02 -40.18
C GLY A 692 -50.58 -29.20 -38.65
N SER A 693 -51.74 -29.16 -37.98
CA SER A 693 -51.85 -29.26 -36.52
C SER A 693 -52.61 -30.49 -36.01
N HIS A 694 -53.36 -31.21 -36.87
CA HIS A 694 -54.13 -32.41 -36.51
C HIS A 694 -53.84 -33.65 -37.37
N SER A 695 -52.84 -33.62 -38.26
CA SER A 695 -52.40 -34.85 -38.93
C SER A 695 -51.72 -35.77 -37.92
N ALA A 696 -52.35 -36.91 -37.62
CA ALA A 696 -51.61 -38.05 -37.06
C ALA A 696 -50.46 -38.36 -38.03
N PHE A 697 -49.24 -38.56 -37.52
CA PHE A 697 -48.05 -38.87 -38.30
C PHE A 697 -48.36 -39.91 -39.39
N ASP A 698 -48.55 -39.44 -40.63
CA ASP A 698 -48.64 -40.30 -41.80
C ASP A 698 -47.24 -40.26 -42.43
N ASP A 699 -46.49 -41.33 -42.21
CA ASP A 699 -45.06 -41.46 -42.48
C ASP A 699 -44.80 -41.68 -43.98
N PHE A 700 -45.22 -40.72 -44.81
CA PHE A 700 -44.86 -40.63 -46.22
C PHE A 700 -44.11 -39.32 -46.45
N SER A 701 -42.78 -39.38 -46.38
CA SER A 701 -41.81 -38.47 -47.00
C SER A 701 -42.31 -37.05 -47.28
N ALA A 702 -42.46 -36.23 -46.24
CA ALA A 702 -42.79 -34.81 -46.40
C ALA A 702 -41.51 -33.99 -46.63
N THR A 703 -41.39 -33.34 -47.79
CA THR A 703 -40.36 -32.32 -48.03
C THR A 703 -40.68 -31.06 -47.20
N PRO A 704 -39.73 -30.45 -46.47
CA PRO A 704 -40.00 -29.29 -45.60
C PRO A 704 -40.58 -28.06 -46.31
N ASN A 705 -40.49 -28.01 -47.64
CA ASN A 705 -40.86 -26.88 -48.51
C ASN A 705 -41.93 -27.25 -49.55
N MET A 706 -42.99 -27.98 -49.17
CA MET A 706 -44.08 -28.28 -50.12
C MET A 706 -44.95 -27.05 -50.47
N PHE A 707 -44.89 -25.96 -49.69
CA PHE A 707 -45.71 -24.77 -49.88
C PHE A 707 -44.91 -23.47 -49.76
N ASP A 708 -45.30 -22.48 -50.55
CA ASP A 708 -44.68 -21.15 -50.61
C ASP A 708 -45.04 -20.34 -49.36
N VAL A 709 -44.10 -20.23 -48.43
CA VAL A 709 -44.22 -19.50 -47.15
C VAL A 709 -44.66 -18.05 -47.37
N GLU A 710 -44.20 -17.42 -48.46
CA GLU A 710 -44.53 -16.03 -48.77
C GLU A 710 -46.02 -15.88 -49.10
N LYS A 711 -46.59 -16.82 -49.86
CA LYS A 711 -48.04 -16.82 -50.14
C LYS A 711 -48.86 -16.97 -48.87
N HIS A 712 -48.45 -17.83 -47.94
CA HIS A 712 -49.18 -18.01 -46.68
C HIS A 712 -49.10 -16.76 -45.78
N LEU A 713 -47.94 -16.10 -45.69
CA LEU A 713 -47.78 -14.84 -44.98
C LEU A 713 -48.62 -13.72 -45.61
N MET A 714 -48.67 -13.65 -46.94
CA MET A 714 -49.51 -12.71 -47.68
C MET A 714 -51.00 -12.92 -47.36
N VAL A 715 -51.46 -14.17 -47.42
CA VAL A 715 -52.86 -14.52 -47.11
C VAL A 715 -53.19 -14.23 -45.65
N PHE A 716 -52.27 -14.50 -44.73
CA PHE A 716 -52.41 -14.17 -43.31
C PHE A 716 -52.57 -12.66 -43.10
N LYS A 717 -51.78 -11.82 -43.78
CA LYS A 717 -51.92 -10.36 -43.77
C LYS A 717 -53.26 -9.91 -44.36
N GLU A 718 -53.64 -10.47 -45.49
CA GLU A 718 -54.89 -10.12 -46.18
C GLU A 718 -56.11 -10.42 -45.32
N LEU A 719 -56.09 -11.52 -44.54
CA LEU A 719 -57.13 -11.84 -43.57
C LEU A 719 -57.33 -10.71 -42.56
N PHE A 720 -56.27 -10.21 -41.90
CA PHE A 720 -56.39 -9.09 -40.96
C PHE A 720 -56.86 -7.80 -41.64
N SER A 721 -56.46 -7.56 -42.89
CA SER A 721 -56.87 -6.39 -43.66
C SER A 721 -58.36 -6.40 -43.98
N LYS A 722 -58.85 -7.50 -44.56
CA LYS A 722 -60.26 -7.68 -44.95
C LYS A 722 -61.18 -7.81 -43.73
N ALA A 723 -60.65 -8.26 -42.60
CA ALA A 723 -61.31 -8.27 -41.30
C ALA A 723 -61.44 -6.88 -40.65
N GLY A 724 -60.86 -5.83 -41.23
CA GLY A 724 -60.86 -4.48 -40.64
C GLY A 724 -59.89 -4.32 -39.46
N HIS A 725 -58.95 -5.24 -39.26
CA HIS A 725 -57.99 -5.24 -38.14
C HIS A 725 -56.52 -5.05 -38.60
N THR A 726 -56.30 -4.31 -39.69
CA THR A 726 -54.96 -3.98 -40.21
C THR A 726 -54.07 -3.28 -39.17
N ALA A 727 -54.66 -2.42 -38.33
CA ALA A 727 -53.93 -1.69 -37.29
C ALA A 727 -53.25 -2.65 -36.30
N HIS A 728 -53.96 -3.70 -35.86
CA HIS A 728 -53.40 -4.73 -34.98
C HIS A 728 -52.28 -5.52 -35.66
N TYR A 729 -52.48 -5.92 -36.93
CA TYR A 729 -51.44 -6.60 -37.70
C TYR A 729 -50.18 -5.73 -37.83
N ASN A 730 -50.33 -4.45 -38.19
CA ASN A 730 -49.20 -3.52 -38.33
C ASN A 730 -48.47 -3.31 -37.01
N MET A 731 -49.22 -3.11 -35.91
CA MET A 731 -48.67 -3.00 -34.55
C MET A 731 -47.83 -4.24 -34.19
N MET A 732 -48.38 -5.44 -34.37
CA MET A 732 -47.69 -6.69 -34.02
C MET A 732 -46.53 -7.03 -34.96
N MET A 733 -46.61 -6.62 -36.22
CA MET A 733 -45.52 -6.74 -37.20
C MET A 733 -44.47 -5.63 -37.06
N ARG A 734 -44.69 -4.63 -36.19
CA ARG A 734 -43.84 -3.44 -36.01
C ARG A 734 -43.61 -2.68 -37.32
N ILE A 735 -44.63 -2.68 -38.18
CA ILE A 735 -44.64 -1.90 -39.40
C ILE A 735 -45.11 -0.51 -38.99
N ASN A 736 -44.20 0.47 -39.04
CA ASN A 736 -44.55 1.86 -38.78
C ASN A 736 -45.68 2.26 -39.73
N THR A 737 -46.88 2.44 -39.17
CA THR A 737 -47.91 3.25 -39.81
C THR A 737 -47.49 4.68 -39.49
N GLU A 738 -47.19 5.46 -40.52
CA GLU A 738 -46.92 6.89 -40.35
C GLU A 738 -48.13 7.53 -39.67
N GLU A 739 -48.04 7.72 -38.35
CA GLU A 739 -48.71 8.74 -37.52
C GLU A 739 -48.58 8.32 -36.05
N GLU A 740 -47.44 8.65 -35.42
CA GLU A 740 -47.36 8.90 -33.96
C GLU A 740 -46.01 9.56 -33.63
N THR A 741 -45.69 10.66 -34.31
CA THR A 741 -44.91 11.74 -33.71
C THR A 741 -45.89 12.68 -33.03
N ASN A 742 -46.20 12.40 -31.75
CA ASN A 742 -46.52 13.35 -30.69
C ASN A 742 -47.10 12.61 -29.47
N GLY A 743 -46.29 12.45 -28.43
CA GLY A 743 -46.68 11.89 -27.13
C GLY A 743 -45.50 11.46 -26.29
#